data_AF-A0AAJ7WPE7-F1
#
_entry.id   AF-A0AAJ7WPE7-F1
#
_cell.length_a   1.000
_cell.length_b   1.000
_cell.length_c   1.000
_cell.angle_alpha   90.00
_cell.angle_beta   90.00
_cell.angle_gamma   90.00
#
_symmetry.space_group_name_H-M   'P 1'
#
loop_
_entity.id
_entity.type
_entity.pdbx_description
1 polymer ?
#
loop_
_entity_poly.entity_id
_entity_poly.type
_entity_poly.pdbx_seq_one_letter_code
_entity_poly.pdbx_strand_id
1 'polypeptide(L)'
;MLGLCRRRARILLATATLLFVPMVTWLYLFTGSFEGGALAWAQSNVLQHAGNPRAVQAAQGGAGTGVLGARGGGPSPAMGGGADGEGPGGSGGGRHHGSRRALELWAREVEEENRQLRRRLGLGAGGGAGNRTRFSPPASSSGEDAAKAGMGAGGGAAGNSSECAKHPAVQKCEVIHIAIVCAGHNASRDVVTLVKSILFHRRNPLHFHFIVDHTAQHILSTLFKMWMVPSLRIDFYGADELKSEVSWIPNKHYSGIYGLMKLVLTQALPPSLEKIIVLDTDITFATDIAELWAIFHKFKGQQVIGLVENQSDWYLGNLWKNHKPWPALGRGFNTGVILLLFERLRQMKWDQMWRLTAERELMGMLSTSLADQDIFNAVIKQNPVLVHQLPCFWNVQLSDHTRSEQCYKEVSDLKVIHWNSPKKLRVKNKHVEFFRNLYLTFLEYDGNLLRRELFGCASDGDAESEALQKKLSELDEDDLCYDFRRERLTVHRTHLYFLHHEYVPSADGTDVTLVAQLSMDRLQMLETICRHWEGPISLALYMSDGEAQHFLRYAQASEILSRRDNIGYHVVYKEGQFYPVNLLRNVAMGQVNTPYVFLSDIDFIPMDGLYDYIRRSIQQLDMASSKKALIVPAFETLRYRFSFPKSKAELLSMLDMGTLYTFRYHVWTRGHAPTNYARWRTATTPYRVEWEADFEPYVVVRSDCPEYDRRFVGFGWNKVAHVMELDAQEYEFVVLPNAFMIHMPHAPSFDIAKFRSSQQYRACLKTLKEEFQQDMSRKYGYAALKYLTAEKNS
;
A
#
# COMPACT_ATOMS: atom_id res chain seq x y z
N MET A 1 -27.33 26.22 -40.45
CA MET A 1 -26.83 25.03 -41.17
C MET A 1 -25.36 25.12 -41.65
N LEU A 2 -24.50 26.03 -41.14
CA LEU A 2 -23.05 26.00 -41.44
C LEU A 2 -22.12 26.23 -40.22
N GLY A 3 -22.64 26.09 -38.99
CA GLY A 3 -21.87 26.26 -37.74
C GLY A 3 -21.57 24.98 -36.96
N LEU A 4 -22.11 23.82 -37.39
CA LEU A 4 -22.06 22.56 -36.63
C LEU A 4 -21.04 21.53 -37.13
N CYS A 5 -20.30 21.82 -38.22
CA CYS A 5 -19.33 20.86 -38.80
C CYS A 5 -17.87 21.06 -38.39
N ARG A 6 -17.47 22.14 -37.70
CA ARG A 6 -16.05 22.37 -37.34
C ARG A 6 -15.61 21.79 -35.99
N ARG A 7 -16.53 21.43 -35.08
CA ARG A 7 -16.18 20.85 -33.76
C ARG A 7 -16.12 19.32 -33.73
N ARG A 8 -16.77 18.60 -34.68
CA ARG A 8 -16.71 17.13 -34.75
C ARG A 8 -15.43 16.60 -35.40
N ALA A 9 -14.80 17.34 -36.31
CA ALA A 9 -13.56 16.91 -36.97
C ALA A 9 -12.34 16.88 -36.04
N ARG A 10 -12.25 17.80 -35.05
CA ARG A 10 -11.14 17.80 -34.08
C ARG A 10 -11.26 16.72 -33.01
N ILE A 11 -12.47 16.27 -32.69
CA ILE A 11 -12.71 15.20 -31.72
C ILE A 11 -12.48 13.82 -32.38
N LEU A 12 -12.86 13.64 -33.65
CA LEU A 12 -12.58 12.41 -34.40
C LEU A 12 -11.10 12.22 -34.74
N LEU A 13 -10.34 13.29 -34.97
CA LEU A 13 -8.89 13.19 -35.20
C LEU A 13 -8.15 12.81 -33.90
N ALA A 14 -8.58 13.35 -32.74
CA ALA A 14 -7.98 13.03 -31.45
C ALA A 14 -8.29 11.59 -30.97
N THR A 15 -9.46 11.05 -31.27
CA THR A 15 -9.79 9.64 -30.96
C THR A 15 -9.14 8.65 -31.93
N ALA A 16 -8.88 9.03 -33.19
CA ALA A 16 -8.12 8.19 -34.11
C ALA A 16 -6.64 8.05 -33.70
N THR A 17 -6.00 9.11 -33.19
CA THR A 17 -4.60 9.06 -32.74
C THR A 17 -4.43 8.24 -31.44
N LEU A 18 -5.43 8.27 -30.54
CA LEU A 18 -5.41 7.49 -29.30
C LEU A 18 -5.68 5.99 -29.50
N LEU A 19 -6.29 5.58 -30.63
CA LEU A 19 -6.57 4.18 -30.94
C LEU A 19 -5.58 3.55 -31.93
N PHE A 20 -4.97 4.32 -32.83
CA PHE A 20 -4.04 3.77 -33.84
C PHE A 20 -2.58 3.65 -33.38
N VAL A 21 -2.10 4.52 -32.48
CA VAL A 21 -0.72 4.46 -31.97
C VAL A 21 -0.45 3.18 -31.17
N PRO A 22 -1.37 2.68 -30.31
CA PRO A 22 -1.17 1.39 -29.65
C PRO A 22 -1.18 0.22 -30.65
N MET A 23 -2.00 0.27 -31.70
CA MET A 23 -2.16 -0.85 -32.63
C MET A 23 -0.95 -1.02 -33.57
N VAL A 24 -0.35 0.08 -34.03
CA VAL A 24 0.89 0.03 -34.83
C VAL A 24 2.10 -0.35 -33.95
N THR A 25 2.13 0.07 -32.68
CA THR A 25 3.15 -0.35 -31.72
C THR A 25 3.02 -1.85 -31.39
N TRP A 26 1.80 -2.37 -31.33
CA TRP A 26 1.54 -3.79 -31.10
C TRP A 26 1.88 -4.67 -32.32
N LEU A 27 1.60 -4.20 -33.54
CA LEU A 27 2.03 -4.88 -34.78
C LEU A 27 3.56 -4.88 -34.93
N TYR A 28 4.25 -3.79 -34.58
CA TYR A 28 5.71 -3.69 -34.70
C TYR A 28 6.46 -4.50 -33.63
N LEU A 29 5.88 -4.67 -32.43
CA LEU A 29 6.46 -5.47 -31.34
C LEU A 29 6.27 -6.99 -31.53
N PHE A 30 5.31 -7.44 -32.34
CA PHE A 30 5.02 -8.86 -32.54
C PHE A 30 5.43 -9.44 -33.91
N THR A 31 5.81 -8.62 -34.90
CA THR A 31 6.36 -9.12 -36.18
C THR A 31 7.88 -9.39 -36.13
N GLY A 32 8.54 -9.17 -35.00
CA GLY A 32 10.00 -9.31 -34.84
C GLY A 32 10.47 -10.54 -34.06
N SER A 33 9.59 -11.49 -33.71
CA SER A 33 9.98 -12.66 -32.92
C SER A 33 9.13 -13.88 -33.25
N PHE A 34 9.41 -14.50 -34.39
CA PHE A 34 9.07 -15.89 -34.66
C PHE A 34 10.07 -16.49 -35.67
N GLU A 35 11.21 -16.95 -35.16
CA GLU A 35 11.89 -18.13 -35.70
C GLU A 35 12.18 -19.07 -34.52
N GLY A 36 11.53 -20.23 -34.50
CA GLY A 36 11.94 -21.41 -33.73
C GLY A 36 11.29 -21.67 -32.37
N GLY A 37 10.22 -22.49 -32.37
CA GLY A 37 10.18 -23.68 -31.48
C GLY A 37 9.41 -23.62 -30.15
N ALA A 38 8.18 -24.16 -30.22
CA ALA A 38 7.50 -24.99 -29.19
C ALA A 38 6.83 -24.32 -27.97
N LEU A 39 5.52 -24.05 -28.13
CA LEU A 39 4.51 -24.12 -27.07
C LEU A 39 3.33 -24.95 -27.60
N ALA A 40 3.35 -26.24 -27.31
CA ALA A 40 2.20 -27.12 -27.40
C ALA A 40 1.81 -27.52 -25.98
N TRP A 41 0.49 -27.71 -25.78
CA TRP A 41 -0.19 -28.13 -24.54
C TRP A 41 -0.67 -27.01 -23.62
N ALA A 42 -1.84 -26.45 -23.94
CA ALA A 42 -3.03 -26.50 -23.06
C ALA A 42 -4.13 -25.56 -23.60
N GLN A 43 -4.84 -25.96 -24.64
CA GLN A 43 -6.19 -25.47 -24.94
C GLN A 43 -6.88 -26.45 -25.90
N SER A 44 -7.50 -27.47 -25.33
CA SER A 44 -8.71 -28.01 -25.94
C SER A 44 -9.67 -28.46 -24.83
N ASN A 45 -10.96 -28.30 -25.15
CA ASN A 45 -12.11 -28.91 -24.52
C ASN A 45 -12.71 -28.23 -23.28
N VAL A 46 -13.55 -27.23 -23.54
CA VAL A 46 -14.87 -27.15 -22.88
C VAL A 46 -15.92 -26.81 -23.93
N LEU A 47 -16.71 -27.82 -24.35
CA LEU A 47 -18.17 -27.83 -24.49
C LEU A 47 -18.59 -28.95 -25.45
N GLN A 48 -19.02 -30.10 -24.91
CA GLN A 48 -20.29 -30.70 -25.32
C GLN A 48 -20.70 -31.88 -24.41
N HIS A 49 -21.99 -31.84 -24.09
CA HIS A 49 -22.89 -32.91 -23.63
C HIS A 49 -22.99 -33.27 -22.13
N ALA A 50 -24.17 -32.91 -21.62
CA ALA A 50 -24.86 -33.49 -20.49
C ALA A 50 -25.26 -34.96 -20.72
N GLY A 51 -25.27 -35.76 -19.66
CA GLY A 51 -25.85 -37.11 -19.63
C GLY A 51 -25.42 -37.90 -18.38
N ASN A 52 -26.35 -38.12 -17.47
CA ASN A 52 -26.22 -38.74 -16.14
C ASN A 52 -26.19 -40.32 -16.25
N PRO A 53 -26.20 -41.12 -15.15
CA PRO A 53 -25.05 -41.81 -14.52
C PRO A 53 -25.19 -43.36 -14.49
N ARG A 54 -24.13 -44.11 -14.07
CA ARG A 54 -24.25 -45.36 -13.26
C ARG A 54 -22.91 -46.05 -12.91
N ALA A 55 -22.83 -46.50 -11.65
CA ALA A 55 -22.32 -47.79 -11.13
C ALA A 55 -20.86 -48.22 -11.43
N VAL A 56 -19.94 -48.30 -10.46
CA VAL A 56 -19.77 -49.29 -9.35
C VAL A 56 -18.84 -50.47 -9.73
N GLN A 57 -17.80 -50.62 -8.88
CA GLN A 57 -17.06 -51.83 -8.48
C GLN A 57 -15.97 -52.50 -9.35
N ALA A 58 -14.81 -52.60 -8.69
CA ALA A 58 -14.12 -53.83 -8.30
C ALA A 58 -12.94 -54.35 -9.16
N ALA A 59 -11.78 -54.28 -8.50
CA ALA A 59 -11.00 -55.44 -8.03
C ALA A 59 -9.85 -56.00 -8.90
N GLN A 60 -8.74 -56.21 -8.17
CA GLN A 60 -7.66 -57.19 -8.36
C GLN A 60 -6.71 -56.90 -9.53
N GLY A 61 -5.39 -56.98 -9.40
CA GLY A 61 -4.51 -57.53 -8.38
C GLY A 61 -3.19 -57.90 -9.07
N GLY A 62 -2.12 -58.11 -8.29
CA GLY A 62 -1.02 -58.97 -8.73
C GLY A 62 0.32 -58.30 -9.01
N ALA A 63 1.21 -58.47 -8.03
CA ALA A 63 2.65 -58.32 -8.03
C ALA A 63 3.41 -58.98 -9.20
N GLY A 64 4.68 -58.60 -9.39
CA GLY A 64 5.63 -59.44 -10.14
C GLY A 64 6.97 -58.80 -10.47
N THR A 65 7.95 -59.01 -9.60
CA THR A 65 9.39 -58.75 -9.71
C THR A 65 10.09 -59.47 -10.89
N GLY A 66 11.22 -58.96 -11.39
CA GLY A 66 12.07 -59.74 -12.31
C GLY A 66 13.33 -59.05 -12.86
N VAL A 67 14.40 -59.16 -12.10
CA VAL A 67 15.81 -58.74 -12.28
C VAL A 67 16.58 -59.45 -13.43
N LEU A 68 17.72 -58.85 -13.84
CA LEU A 68 18.99 -59.38 -14.42
C LEU A 68 19.27 -59.34 -15.95
N GLY A 69 20.47 -58.86 -16.30
CA GLY A 69 21.38 -59.66 -17.15
C GLY A 69 22.09 -59.04 -18.37
N ALA A 70 23.10 -58.19 -18.13
CA ALA A 70 24.47 -58.21 -18.69
C ALA A 70 24.83 -58.46 -20.20
N ARG A 71 25.78 -57.60 -20.63
CA ARG A 71 27.00 -57.83 -21.48
C ARG A 71 26.93 -57.82 -23.02
N GLY A 72 27.74 -56.92 -23.59
CA GLY A 72 28.90 -57.33 -24.41
C GLY A 72 29.12 -56.63 -25.76
N GLY A 73 30.30 -56.01 -25.94
CA GLY A 73 30.99 -55.95 -27.24
C GLY A 73 31.31 -54.56 -27.82
N GLY A 74 32.55 -54.10 -27.66
CA GLY A 74 33.20 -53.16 -28.61
C GLY A 74 33.57 -53.87 -29.93
N PRO A 75 34.23 -53.22 -30.92
CA PRO A 75 35.45 -52.44 -30.72
C PRO A 75 35.62 -51.15 -31.58
N SER A 76 36.60 -50.31 -31.23
CA SER A 76 37.23 -49.27 -32.10
C SER A 76 38.35 -49.91 -32.97
N PRO A 77 39.04 -49.24 -33.95
CA PRO A 77 39.97 -48.11 -33.68
C PRO A 77 40.29 -47.11 -34.83
N ALA A 78 41.15 -46.13 -34.48
CA ALA A 78 42.19 -45.42 -35.28
C ALA A 78 41.80 -44.11 -36.04
N MET A 79 42.34 -42.94 -35.63
CA MET A 79 43.58 -42.21 -36.08
C MET A 79 43.35 -41.41 -37.40
N GLY A 80 43.76 -40.17 -37.67
CA GLY A 80 44.61 -39.14 -37.02
C GLY A 80 45.02 -38.09 -38.10
N GLY A 81 45.44 -36.88 -37.68
CA GLY A 81 46.10 -35.81 -38.51
C GLY A 81 45.14 -34.76 -39.10
N GLY A 82 45.41 -33.44 -39.17
CA GLY A 82 46.61 -32.61 -38.95
C GLY A 82 46.77 -31.59 -40.10
N ALA A 83 46.97 -30.30 -39.76
CA ALA A 83 47.49 -29.16 -40.56
C ALA A 83 46.52 -28.15 -41.26
N ASP A 84 46.59 -26.89 -40.75
CA ASP A 84 46.86 -25.57 -41.36
C ASP A 84 46.12 -25.01 -42.60
N GLY A 85 45.75 -23.71 -42.50
CA GLY A 85 45.39 -22.83 -43.63
C GLY A 85 44.85 -21.44 -43.22
N GLU A 86 45.56 -20.38 -43.61
CA GLU A 86 45.35 -18.95 -43.29
C GLU A 86 44.25 -18.21 -44.13
N GLY A 87 43.53 -17.26 -43.47
CA GLY A 87 43.01 -15.95 -43.97
C GLY A 87 41.85 -15.86 -45.00
N PRO A 88 41.23 -14.68 -45.27
CA PRO A 88 41.02 -13.48 -44.43
C PRO A 88 39.58 -12.86 -44.50
N GLY A 89 39.28 -11.95 -43.55
CA GLY A 89 38.53 -10.68 -43.72
C GLY A 89 37.13 -10.61 -44.37
N GLY A 90 36.11 -10.21 -43.60
CA GLY A 90 34.81 -9.76 -44.12
C GLY A 90 33.98 -8.96 -43.09
N SER A 91 33.97 -7.64 -43.25
CA SER A 91 33.30 -6.62 -42.41
C SER A 91 31.77 -6.68 -42.41
N GLY A 92 31.16 -6.63 -41.22
CA GLY A 92 29.70 -6.54 -41.02
C GLY A 92 29.27 -5.51 -39.98
N GLY A 93 29.95 -4.36 -39.90
CA GLY A 93 29.60 -3.25 -39.01
C GLY A 93 28.89 -2.12 -39.75
N GLY A 94 27.57 -2.22 -39.95
CA GLY A 94 26.84 -1.19 -40.73
C GLY A 94 25.39 -0.89 -40.31
N ARG A 95 24.73 -1.74 -39.51
CA ARG A 95 23.29 -1.54 -39.21
C ARG A 95 22.94 -1.04 -37.80
N HIS A 96 23.88 -1.05 -36.85
CA HIS A 96 23.60 -0.59 -35.47
C HIS A 96 23.92 0.89 -35.20
N HIS A 97 24.69 1.57 -36.05
CA HIS A 97 25.04 2.98 -35.82
C HIS A 97 23.96 3.96 -36.30
N GLY A 98 23.18 3.59 -37.33
CA GLY A 98 22.07 4.42 -37.83
C GLY A 98 20.90 4.52 -36.84
N SER A 99 20.58 3.43 -36.14
CA SER A 99 19.45 3.39 -35.20
C SER A 99 19.71 4.19 -33.91
N ARG A 100 20.95 4.17 -33.40
CA ARG A 100 21.35 4.95 -32.22
C ARG A 100 21.35 6.46 -32.48
N ARG A 101 21.80 6.88 -33.67
CA ARG A 101 21.79 8.31 -34.06
C ARG A 101 20.37 8.82 -34.30
N ALA A 102 19.47 7.98 -34.81
CA ALA A 102 18.07 8.33 -34.97
C ALA A 102 17.35 8.50 -33.61
N LEU A 103 17.63 7.63 -32.64
CA LEU A 103 17.11 7.74 -31.26
C LEU A 103 17.66 8.98 -30.53
N GLU A 104 18.93 9.32 -30.72
CA GLU A 104 19.54 10.53 -30.13
C GLU A 104 18.98 11.82 -30.75
N LEU A 105 18.69 11.83 -32.06
CA LEU A 105 18.05 12.95 -32.72
C LEU A 105 16.59 13.12 -32.27
N TRP A 106 15.84 12.03 -32.18
CA TRP A 106 14.46 12.05 -31.69
C TRP A 106 14.36 12.48 -30.23
N ALA A 107 15.26 12.01 -29.36
CA ALA A 107 15.30 12.44 -27.96
C ALA A 107 15.58 13.94 -27.81
N ARG A 108 16.48 14.51 -28.63
CA ARG A 108 16.74 15.96 -28.66
C ARG A 108 15.55 16.75 -29.15
N GLU A 109 14.83 16.25 -30.14
CA GLU A 109 13.63 16.89 -30.69
C GLU A 109 12.49 16.93 -29.65
N VAL A 110 12.28 15.83 -28.92
CA VAL A 110 11.32 15.75 -27.82
C VAL A 110 11.72 16.65 -26.62
N GLU A 111 13.01 16.75 -26.32
CA GLU A 111 13.50 17.68 -25.29
C GLU A 111 13.30 19.15 -25.68
N GLU A 112 13.51 19.51 -26.95
CA GLU A 112 13.30 20.85 -27.47
C GLU A 112 11.80 21.21 -27.47
N GLU A 113 10.91 20.29 -27.88
CA GLU A 113 9.46 20.47 -27.80
C GLU A 113 8.99 20.66 -26.35
N ASN A 114 9.50 19.85 -25.42
CA ASN A 114 9.19 20.00 -23.99
C ASN A 114 9.70 21.34 -23.43
N ARG A 115 10.86 21.83 -23.90
CA ARG A 115 11.41 23.13 -23.50
C ARG A 115 10.54 24.28 -24.04
N GLN A 116 10.02 24.15 -25.27
CA GLN A 116 9.09 25.12 -25.85
C GLN A 116 7.71 25.10 -25.18
N LEU A 117 7.20 23.92 -24.82
CA LEU A 117 5.98 23.76 -24.01
C LEU A 117 6.12 24.42 -22.64
N ARG A 118 7.26 24.24 -21.96
CA ARG A 118 7.56 24.92 -20.69
C ARG A 118 7.64 26.44 -20.84
N ARG A 119 8.21 26.96 -21.93
CA ARG A 119 8.20 28.41 -22.21
C ARG A 119 6.79 28.95 -22.50
N ARG A 120 5.95 28.20 -23.20
CA ARG A 120 4.55 28.58 -23.48
C ARG A 120 3.67 28.52 -22.23
N LEU A 121 3.94 27.59 -21.32
CA LEU A 121 3.25 27.48 -20.03
C LEU A 121 3.78 28.48 -19.00
N GLY A 122 5.05 28.89 -19.11
CA GLY A 122 5.69 29.91 -18.25
C GLY A 122 5.38 31.37 -18.61
N LEU A 123 4.74 31.64 -19.76
CA LEU A 123 4.31 32.98 -20.16
C LEU A 123 2.89 33.35 -19.66
N GLY A 124 2.25 32.47 -18.88
CA GLY A 124 0.89 32.68 -18.36
C GLY A 124 0.81 33.18 -16.91
N ALA A 125 1.93 33.33 -16.20
CA ALA A 125 1.93 33.70 -14.79
C ALA A 125 3.13 34.61 -14.46
N GLY A 126 2.88 35.91 -14.31
CA GLY A 126 3.80 36.84 -13.64
C GLY A 126 4.07 38.14 -14.39
N GLY A 127 3.31 39.19 -14.07
CA GLY A 127 3.73 40.57 -14.37
C GLY A 127 2.60 41.61 -14.34
N GLY A 128 2.43 42.31 -13.22
CA GLY A 128 1.73 43.60 -13.20
C GLY A 128 1.12 44.04 -11.87
N ALA A 129 1.94 44.54 -10.93
CA ALA A 129 1.49 45.34 -9.79
C ALA A 129 1.98 46.80 -9.91
N GLY A 130 1.05 47.76 -9.70
CA GLY A 130 1.27 49.20 -9.48
C GLY A 130 1.29 50.07 -10.77
N ASN A 131 0.65 51.23 -10.90
CA ASN A 131 0.17 52.21 -9.93
C ASN A 131 -0.76 53.28 -10.60
N ARG A 132 -1.83 53.69 -9.90
CA ARG A 132 -2.46 55.04 -9.77
C ARG A 132 -2.76 56.00 -10.97
N THR A 133 -4.04 56.44 -10.94
CA THR A 133 -4.63 57.80 -11.24
C THR A 133 -4.81 58.20 -12.72
N ARG A 134 -5.88 58.86 -13.22
CA ARG A 134 -7.03 59.64 -12.68
C ARG A 134 -8.06 59.90 -13.82
N PHE A 135 -9.28 60.33 -13.47
CA PHE A 135 -10.29 61.13 -14.23
C PHE A 135 -11.50 60.47 -14.95
N SER A 136 -12.61 60.46 -14.18
CA SER A 136 -14.02 60.92 -14.40
C SER A 136 -14.88 60.52 -15.62
N PRO A 137 -16.19 60.33 -15.36
CA PRO A 137 -17.18 61.28 -15.90
C PRO A 137 -18.18 61.84 -14.85
N PRO A 138 -18.66 63.09 -14.99
CA PRO A 138 -19.82 63.67 -14.27
C PRO A 138 -21.12 63.40 -15.08
N ALA A 139 -22.37 63.64 -14.68
CA ALA A 139 -23.11 64.26 -13.58
C ALA A 139 -24.50 63.55 -13.57
N SER A 140 -25.48 63.77 -12.69
CA SER A 140 -25.84 64.92 -11.87
C SER A 140 -26.81 64.50 -10.76
N SER A 141 -26.58 65.12 -9.60
CA SER A 141 -27.41 65.18 -8.41
C SER A 141 -28.65 66.06 -8.55
N SER A 142 -29.70 65.73 -7.80
CA SER A 142 -30.39 66.69 -6.93
C SER A 142 -31.27 65.91 -5.94
N GLY A 143 -30.99 66.07 -4.64
CA GLY A 143 -31.85 65.60 -3.56
C GLY A 143 -32.95 66.61 -3.24
N GLU A 144 -33.90 66.19 -2.39
CA GLU A 144 -34.41 66.93 -1.22
C GLU A 144 -35.61 66.17 -0.60
N ASP A 145 -35.56 66.08 0.74
CA ASP A 145 -36.62 66.26 1.73
C ASP A 145 -37.86 65.34 1.90
N ALA A 146 -37.92 64.82 3.14
CA ALA A 146 -39.00 64.91 4.13
C ALA A 146 -40.41 64.30 3.91
N ALA A 147 -40.71 63.33 4.79
CA ALA A 147 -41.93 63.15 5.60
C ALA A 147 -43.33 63.37 4.98
N LYS A 148 -44.17 62.30 4.98
CA LYS A 148 -45.39 62.16 5.82
C LYS A 148 -46.26 60.95 5.42
N ALA A 149 -47.06 60.55 6.40
CA ALA A 149 -48.02 59.45 6.49
C ALA A 149 -49.05 59.32 5.35
N GLY A 150 -49.57 58.09 5.19
CA GLY A 150 -50.82 57.81 4.47
C GLY A 150 -51.18 56.33 4.45
N MET A 151 -52.20 55.95 5.21
CA MET A 151 -52.90 54.65 5.17
C MET A 151 -53.59 54.43 3.81
N GLY A 152 -53.73 53.16 3.37
CA GLY A 152 -54.69 52.85 2.31
C GLY A 152 -54.50 51.50 1.60
N ALA A 153 -55.31 50.53 2.02
CA ALA A 153 -55.72 49.26 1.41
C ALA A 153 -55.44 48.95 -0.08
N GLY A 154 -55.16 47.65 -0.31
CA GLY A 154 -55.86 46.86 -1.33
C GLY A 154 -55.07 46.46 -2.57
N GLY A 155 -55.05 45.16 -2.88
CA GLY A 155 -54.76 44.65 -4.23
C GLY A 155 -53.82 43.45 -4.26
N GLY A 156 -54.38 42.25 -4.35
CA GLY A 156 -53.61 41.02 -4.49
C GLY A 156 -52.85 40.93 -5.82
N ALA A 157 -51.70 40.27 -5.77
CA ALA A 157 -51.11 39.61 -6.92
C ALA A 157 -50.51 38.28 -6.43
N ALA A 158 -51.25 37.21 -6.69
CA ALA A 158 -50.79 35.84 -6.55
C ALA A 158 -49.62 35.61 -7.51
N GLY A 159 -48.39 35.75 -7.02
CA GLY A 159 -47.19 35.29 -7.68
C GLY A 159 -46.92 33.85 -7.27
N ASN A 160 -47.30 32.91 -8.12
CA ASN A 160 -46.88 31.51 -8.06
C ASN A 160 -45.35 31.44 -8.24
N SER A 161 -44.59 31.69 -7.17
CA SER A 161 -43.24 31.16 -7.07
C SER A 161 -43.38 29.73 -6.56
N SER A 162 -43.18 28.76 -7.46
CA SER A 162 -42.87 27.41 -7.02
C SER A 162 -41.61 27.49 -6.16
N GLU A 163 -41.78 27.55 -4.84
CA GLU A 163 -40.70 27.27 -3.90
C GLU A 163 -40.25 25.85 -4.20
N CYS A 164 -39.17 25.74 -4.98
CA CYS A 164 -38.40 24.51 -5.04
C CYS A 164 -37.92 24.30 -3.60
N ALA A 165 -38.58 23.41 -2.87
CA ALA A 165 -38.31 23.15 -1.46
C ALA A 165 -36.80 22.99 -1.28
N LYS A 166 -36.15 24.00 -0.68
CA LYS A 166 -34.72 23.95 -0.41
C LYS A 166 -34.52 22.81 0.56
N HIS A 167 -34.02 21.66 0.07
CA HIS A 167 -33.55 20.61 0.96
C HIS A 167 -32.57 21.25 1.95
N PRO A 168 -32.67 20.96 3.26
CA PRO A 168 -31.74 21.53 4.23
C PRO A 168 -30.34 21.06 3.88
N ALA A 169 -29.55 21.96 3.31
CA ALA A 169 -28.17 21.71 2.94
C ALA A 169 -27.32 21.71 4.21
N VAL A 170 -26.43 20.71 4.34
CA VAL A 170 -25.41 20.67 5.40
C VAL A 170 -24.56 21.94 5.29
N GLN A 171 -24.28 22.61 6.40
CA GLN A 171 -23.47 23.83 6.35
C GLN A 171 -22.05 23.49 5.89
N LYS A 172 -21.44 24.36 5.07
CA LYS A 172 -20.15 24.09 4.40
C LYS A 172 -19.04 23.56 5.34
N CYS A 173 -18.98 24.09 6.56
CA CYS A 173 -17.95 23.73 7.54
C CYS A 173 -18.50 22.97 8.75
N GLU A 174 -19.73 22.44 8.65
CA GLU A 174 -20.22 21.45 9.60
C GLU A 174 -19.38 20.17 9.46
N VAL A 175 -18.85 19.69 10.59
CA VAL A 175 -18.07 18.44 10.65
C VAL A 175 -19.03 17.26 10.60
N ILE A 176 -18.76 16.32 9.69
CA ILE A 176 -19.54 15.08 9.58
C ILE A 176 -18.80 13.99 10.36
N HIS A 177 -19.48 13.45 11.37
CA HIS A 177 -18.95 12.40 12.25
C HIS A 177 -19.31 11.00 11.72
N ILE A 178 -18.30 10.15 11.59
CA ILE A 178 -18.41 8.81 11.02
C ILE A 178 -17.76 7.81 11.97
N ALA A 179 -18.49 6.79 12.42
CA ALA A 179 -17.94 5.68 13.21
C ALA A 179 -17.74 4.42 12.36
N ILE A 180 -16.61 3.75 12.57
CA ILE A 180 -16.27 2.49 11.92
C ILE A 180 -15.66 1.55 12.96
N VAL A 181 -16.15 0.31 13.01
CA VAL A 181 -15.48 -0.77 13.76
C VAL A 181 -14.50 -1.45 12.81
N CYS A 182 -13.22 -1.44 13.14
CA CYS A 182 -12.16 -1.97 12.28
C CYS A 182 -11.14 -2.71 13.13
N ALA A 183 -11.02 -4.03 12.96
CA ALA A 183 -10.11 -4.84 13.77
C ALA A 183 -9.29 -5.81 12.91
N GLY A 184 -8.00 -5.91 13.22
CA GLY A 184 -7.04 -6.77 12.54
C GLY A 184 -6.58 -6.25 11.17
N HIS A 185 -5.65 -7.01 10.58
CA HIS A 185 -4.94 -6.67 9.35
C HIS A 185 -5.86 -6.49 8.13
N ASN A 186 -6.80 -7.43 7.92
CA ASN A 186 -7.66 -7.42 6.75
C ASN A 186 -8.64 -6.23 6.76
N ALA A 187 -9.29 -5.97 7.88
CA ALA A 187 -10.22 -4.83 8.00
C ALA A 187 -9.47 -3.50 7.82
N SER A 188 -8.25 -3.39 8.34
CA SER A 188 -7.40 -2.20 8.20
C SER A 188 -7.04 -1.91 6.74
N ARG A 189 -6.87 -2.96 5.91
CA ARG A 189 -6.67 -2.83 4.46
C ARG A 189 -7.96 -2.47 3.74
N ASP A 190 -9.05 -3.16 4.04
CA ASP A 190 -10.32 -3.03 3.32
C ASP A 190 -10.94 -1.63 3.55
N VAL A 191 -10.83 -1.08 4.76
CA VAL A 191 -11.39 0.23 5.12
C VAL A 191 -10.76 1.39 4.35
N VAL A 192 -9.55 1.23 3.82
CA VAL A 192 -8.90 2.26 2.99
C VAL A 192 -9.74 2.56 1.75
N THR A 193 -10.35 1.54 1.14
CA THR A 193 -11.19 1.71 -0.06
C THR A 193 -12.46 2.49 0.25
N LEU A 194 -13.11 2.17 1.38
CA LEU A 194 -14.25 2.94 1.89
C LEU A 194 -13.87 4.41 2.07
N VAL A 195 -12.78 4.68 2.81
CA VAL A 195 -12.36 6.04 3.10
C VAL A 195 -12.01 6.80 1.82
N LYS A 196 -11.29 6.19 0.86
CA LYS A 196 -11.05 6.81 -0.45
C LYS A 196 -12.34 7.19 -1.17
N SER A 197 -13.35 6.31 -1.19
CA SER A 197 -14.63 6.61 -1.85
C SER A 197 -15.36 7.79 -1.20
N ILE A 198 -15.32 7.91 0.14
CA ILE A 198 -15.89 9.05 0.86
C ILE A 198 -15.10 10.33 0.56
N LEU A 199 -13.76 10.28 0.69
CA LEU A 199 -12.87 11.41 0.47
C LEU A 199 -12.89 11.90 -0.99
N PHE A 200 -13.20 11.04 -1.95
CA PHE A 200 -13.33 11.45 -3.36
C PHE A 200 -14.55 12.36 -3.58
N HIS A 201 -15.64 12.12 -2.85
CA HIS A 201 -16.89 12.86 -3.01
C HIS A 201 -17.09 13.98 -1.96
N ARG A 202 -16.22 14.09 -0.95
CA ARG A 202 -16.41 14.99 0.20
C ARG A 202 -16.51 16.47 -0.18
N ARG A 203 -17.37 17.20 0.53
CA ARG A 203 -17.45 18.68 0.49
C ARG A 203 -17.42 19.34 1.86
N ASN A 204 -17.29 18.53 2.91
CA ASN A 204 -17.34 18.93 4.31
C ASN A 204 -16.14 18.36 5.06
N PRO A 205 -15.67 19.01 6.14
CA PRO A 205 -14.73 18.40 7.08
C PRO A 205 -15.28 17.10 7.65
N LEU A 206 -14.41 16.09 7.79
CA LEU A 206 -14.80 14.77 8.28
C LEU A 206 -14.07 14.45 9.57
N HIS A 207 -14.77 13.79 10.49
CA HIS A 207 -14.19 13.22 11.71
C HIS A 207 -14.53 11.74 11.78
N PHE A 208 -13.52 10.89 11.55
CA PHE A 208 -13.66 9.45 11.72
C PHE A 208 -13.35 9.02 13.16
N HIS A 209 -14.23 8.21 13.71
CA HIS A 209 -14.12 7.57 15.01
C HIS A 209 -13.94 6.06 14.79
N PHE A 210 -12.76 5.55 15.05
CA PHE A 210 -12.42 4.15 14.80
C PHE A 210 -12.41 3.36 16.10
N ILE A 211 -13.23 2.30 16.17
CA ILE A 211 -13.21 1.32 17.25
C ILE A 211 -12.30 0.19 16.79
N VAL A 212 -11.13 0.06 17.42
CA VAL A 212 -9.99 -0.71 16.88
C VAL A 212 -9.35 -1.61 17.92
N ASP A 213 -8.80 -2.73 17.45
CA ASP A 213 -7.80 -3.47 18.23
C ASP A 213 -6.42 -2.82 18.11
N HIS A 214 -5.45 -3.27 18.91
CA HIS A 214 -4.09 -2.73 18.89
C HIS A 214 -3.47 -2.78 17.48
N THR A 215 -3.71 -3.88 16.74
CA THR A 215 -3.21 -4.07 15.38
C THR A 215 -3.74 -2.99 14.43
N ALA A 216 -5.06 -2.82 14.35
CA ALA A 216 -5.66 -1.83 13.46
C ALA A 216 -5.30 -0.40 13.87
N GLN A 217 -5.20 -0.11 15.17
CA GLN A 217 -4.77 1.20 15.65
C GLN A 217 -3.36 1.53 15.16
N HIS A 218 -2.40 0.61 15.30
CA HIS A 218 -1.02 0.82 14.85
C HIS A 218 -0.92 1.07 13.33
N ILE A 219 -1.64 0.27 12.55
CA ILE A 219 -1.68 0.39 11.08
C ILE A 219 -2.34 1.71 10.65
N LEU A 220 -3.54 1.98 11.14
CA LEU A 220 -4.35 3.11 10.69
C LEU A 220 -3.82 4.44 11.21
N SER A 221 -3.30 4.51 12.44
CA SER A 221 -2.68 5.74 12.95
C SER A 221 -1.48 6.14 12.12
N THR A 222 -0.60 5.19 11.77
CA THR A 222 0.52 5.41 10.85
C THR A 222 0.03 5.86 9.48
N LEU A 223 -0.95 5.13 8.91
CA LEU A 223 -1.47 5.41 7.58
C LEU A 223 -2.06 6.81 7.49
N PHE A 224 -3.00 7.17 8.37
CA PHE A 224 -3.71 8.45 8.31
C PHE A 224 -2.80 9.63 8.66
N LYS A 225 -1.88 9.45 9.62
CA LYS A 225 -0.86 10.46 9.92
C LYS A 225 -0.02 10.79 8.68
N MET A 226 0.54 9.76 8.03
CA MET A 226 1.35 9.96 6.83
C MET A 226 0.53 10.33 5.60
N TRP A 227 -0.79 10.10 5.61
CA TRP A 227 -1.66 10.51 4.51
C TRP A 227 -1.83 12.02 4.46
N MET A 228 -1.86 12.73 5.60
CA MET A 228 -1.94 14.20 5.67
C MET A 228 -3.09 14.77 4.84
N VAL A 229 -4.29 14.23 4.99
CA VAL A 229 -5.48 14.69 4.26
C VAL A 229 -6.04 15.96 4.93
N PRO A 230 -6.21 17.08 4.22
CA PRO A 230 -6.75 18.30 4.81
C PRO A 230 -8.18 18.14 5.33
N SER A 231 -8.48 18.81 6.46
CA SER A 231 -9.80 18.82 7.10
C SER A 231 -10.34 17.43 7.44
N LEU A 232 -9.44 16.49 7.75
CA LEU A 232 -9.75 15.13 8.19
C LEU A 232 -9.23 14.92 9.60
N ARG A 233 -10.11 14.65 10.56
CA ARG A 233 -9.76 14.25 11.91
C ARG A 233 -10.00 12.76 12.12
N ILE A 234 -9.09 12.09 12.81
CA ILE A 234 -9.18 10.67 13.13
C ILE A 234 -8.96 10.49 14.63
N ASP A 235 -9.92 9.89 15.33
CA ASP A 235 -9.76 9.47 16.72
C ASP A 235 -9.95 7.94 16.83
N PHE A 236 -9.13 7.29 17.66
CA PHE A 236 -9.14 5.84 17.88
C PHE A 236 -9.64 5.51 19.29
N TYR A 237 -10.42 4.43 19.40
CA TYR A 237 -11.02 3.94 20.64
C TYR A 237 -10.74 2.44 20.77
N GLY A 238 -10.16 2.01 21.89
CA GLY A 238 -9.73 0.63 22.10
C GLY A 238 -10.91 -0.33 22.23
N ALA A 239 -11.01 -1.32 21.34
CA ALA A 239 -12.05 -2.34 21.38
C ALA A 239 -11.93 -3.27 22.60
N ASP A 240 -10.71 -3.45 23.14
CA ASP A 240 -10.48 -4.27 24.33
C ASP A 240 -11.14 -3.69 25.59
N GLU A 241 -11.25 -2.36 25.68
CA GLU A 241 -11.92 -1.65 26.79
C GLU A 241 -13.44 -1.87 26.79
N LEU A 242 -14.01 -2.22 25.63
CA LEU A 242 -15.44 -2.38 25.42
C LEU A 242 -15.86 -3.86 25.37
N LYS A 243 -14.88 -4.78 25.39
CA LYS A 243 -15.08 -6.19 25.13
C LYS A 243 -16.01 -6.86 26.14
N SER A 244 -15.86 -6.51 27.42
CA SER A 244 -16.68 -7.03 28.53
C SER A 244 -18.17 -6.76 28.34
N GLU A 245 -18.51 -5.66 27.67
CA GLU A 245 -19.90 -5.22 27.52
C GLU A 245 -20.70 -6.11 26.58
N VAL A 246 -20.04 -6.83 25.67
CA VAL A 246 -20.68 -7.64 24.62
C VAL A 246 -20.23 -9.09 24.59
N SER A 247 -19.13 -9.46 25.27
CA SER A 247 -18.55 -10.81 25.20
C SER A 247 -19.45 -11.93 25.73
N TRP A 248 -20.43 -11.58 26.56
CA TRP A 248 -21.40 -12.52 27.11
C TRP A 248 -22.45 -12.98 26.07
N ILE A 249 -22.53 -12.32 24.91
CA ILE A 249 -23.49 -12.63 23.85
C ILE A 249 -22.90 -13.71 22.93
N PRO A 250 -23.49 -14.92 22.88
CA PRO A 250 -23.06 -15.94 21.94
C PRO A 250 -23.30 -15.47 20.49
N ASN A 251 -22.27 -15.57 19.65
CA ASN A 251 -22.31 -15.06 18.28
C ASN A 251 -21.67 -16.03 17.28
N LYS A 252 -22.34 -16.24 16.14
CA LYS A 252 -21.86 -17.08 15.03
C LYS A 252 -21.34 -16.27 13.83
N HIS A 253 -21.42 -14.95 13.89
CA HIS A 253 -20.99 -14.09 12.80
C HIS A 253 -19.47 -14.16 12.58
N TYR A 254 -19.04 -14.10 11.33
CA TYR A 254 -17.63 -14.26 10.95
C TYR A 254 -16.71 -13.15 11.50
N SER A 255 -17.24 -11.95 11.74
CA SER A 255 -16.50 -10.86 12.40
C SER A 255 -16.34 -11.05 13.92
N GLY A 256 -16.84 -12.16 14.48
CA GLY A 256 -16.74 -12.47 15.89
C GLY A 256 -17.27 -11.36 16.79
N ILE A 257 -16.57 -11.09 17.89
CA ILE A 257 -16.97 -10.10 18.89
C ILE A 257 -17.02 -8.67 18.33
N TYR A 258 -16.19 -8.34 17.34
CA TYR A 258 -16.18 -7.01 16.72
C TYR A 258 -17.49 -6.69 16.00
N GLY A 259 -18.19 -7.72 15.50
CA GLY A 259 -19.53 -7.57 14.94
C GLY A 259 -20.57 -7.05 15.94
N LEU A 260 -20.32 -7.10 17.25
CA LEU A 260 -21.23 -6.62 18.28
C LEU A 260 -20.89 -5.19 18.76
N MET A 261 -19.73 -4.65 18.39
CA MET A 261 -19.22 -3.37 18.95
C MET A 261 -20.05 -2.15 18.59
N LYS A 262 -20.88 -2.23 17.54
CA LYS A 262 -21.83 -1.17 17.19
C LYS A 262 -22.87 -0.90 18.29
N LEU A 263 -23.14 -1.89 19.15
CA LEU A 263 -24.11 -1.76 20.26
C LEU A 263 -23.63 -0.79 21.36
N VAL A 264 -22.32 -0.63 21.52
CA VAL A 264 -21.69 0.11 22.63
C VAL A 264 -21.16 1.48 22.22
N LEU A 265 -21.45 1.94 21.00
CA LEU A 265 -20.95 3.23 20.50
C LEU A 265 -21.38 4.44 21.35
N THR A 266 -22.57 4.39 21.95
CA THR A 266 -23.06 5.48 22.82
C THR A 266 -22.23 5.66 24.09
N GLN A 267 -21.56 4.58 24.53
CA GLN A 267 -20.63 4.55 25.67
C GLN A 267 -19.19 4.84 25.22
N ALA A 268 -18.77 4.31 24.08
CA ALA A 268 -17.40 4.42 23.57
C ALA A 268 -17.03 5.84 23.13
N LEU A 269 -17.97 6.56 22.51
CA LEU A 269 -17.72 7.83 21.86
C LEU A 269 -18.05 9.04 22.74
N PRO A 270 -17.45 10.23 22.48
CA PRO A 270 -17.53 11.38 23.38
C PRO A 270 -18.96 11.76 23.78
N PRO A 271 -19.19 12.14 25.06
CA PRO A 271 -20.53 12.47 25.56
C PRO A 271 -21.13 13.72 24.90
N SER A 272 -20.30 14.62 24.38
CA SER A 272 -20.71 15.81 23.62
C SER A 272 -21.18 15.52 22.19
N LEU A 273 -20.93 14.31 21.67
CA LEU A 273 -21.32 13.96 20.30
C LEU A 273 -22.83 13.69 20.21
N GLU A 274 -23.55 14.47 19.40
CA GLU A 274 -25.02 14.44 19.31
C GLU A 274 -25.56 13.44 18.29
N LYS A 275 -24.90 13.31 17.13
CA LYS A 275 -25.33 12.46 16.00
C LYS A 275 -24.14 11.88 15.25
N ILE A 276 -24.30 10.72 14.62
CA ILE A 276 -23.22 10.03 13.91
C ILE A 276 -23.71 9.11 12.79
N ILE A 277 -22.92 8.95 11.73
CA ILE A 277 -23.09 7.89 10.72
C ILE A 277 -22.21 6.70 11.10
N VAL A 278 -22.76 5.50 11.18
CA VAL A 278 -21.99 4.26 11.39
C VAL A 278 -21.93 3.49 10.08
N LEU A 279 -20.74 3.05 9.70
CA LEU A 279 -20.49 2.34 8.44
C LEU A 279 -19.73 1.03 8.66
N ASP A 280 -20.10 0.00 7.90
CA ASP A 280 -19.25 -1.19 7.74
C ASP A 280 -18.04 -0.90 6.84
N THR A 281 -16.96 -1.68 7.00
CA THR A 281 -15.70 -1.49 6.26
C THR A 281 -15.79 -1.84 4.78
N ASP A 282 -16.82 -2.57 4.37
CA ASP A 282 -17.05 -3.07 3.01
C ASP A 282 -18.14 -2.29 2.24
N ILE A 283 -18.22 -1.00 2.56
CA ILE A 283 -19.08 -0.01 1.92
C ILE A 283 -18.30 0.74 0.82
N THR A 284 -18.99 1.17 -0.24
CA THR A 284 -18.45 2.07 -1.27
C THR A 284 -19.43 3.20 -1.54
N PHE A 285 -18.98 4.44 -1.38
CA PHE A 285 -19.77 5.63 -1.69
C PHE A 285 -19.66 6.01 -3.16
N ALA A 286 -20.78 6.44 -3.75
CA ALA A 286 -20.88 6.97 -5.10
C ALA A 286 -21.36 8.45 -5.11
N THR A 287 -21.53 9.05 -3.94
CA THR A 287 -22.07 10.40 -3.73
C THR A 287 -21.45 11.05 -2.49
N ASP A 288 -21.69 12.34 -2.30
CA ASP A 288 -21.25 13.06 -1.11
C ASP A 288 -22.00 12.58 0.15
N ILE A 289 -21.25 12.20 1.19
CA ILE A 289 -21.80 11.74 2.47
C ILE A 289 -22.61 12.82 3.20
N ALA A 290 -22.42 14.10 2.87
CA ALA A 290 -23.24 15.20 3.38
C ALA A 290 -24.73 15.03 3.05
N GLU A 291 -25.07 14.42 1.90
CA GLU A 291 -26.46 14.13 1.55
C GLU A 291 -27.11 13.11 2.51
N LEU A 292 -26.32 12.12 2.98
CA LEU A 292 -26.77 11.16 3.99
C LEU A 292 -26.90 11.83 5.37
N TRP A 293 -25.93 12.66 5.75
CA TRP A 293 -25.94 13.44 6.98
C TRP A 293 -27.18 14.36 7.09
N ALA A 294 -27.59 14.98 5.98
CA ALA A 294 -28.76 15.84 5.92
C ALA A 294 -30.07 15.12 6.31
N ILE A 295 -30.13 13.79 6.21
CA ILE A 295 -31.33 13.01 6.52
C ILE A 295 -31.71 13.06 8.01
N PHE A 296 -30.78 13.39 8.92
CA PHE A 296 -31.12 13.62 10.32
C PHE A 296 -32.23 14.65 10.52
N HIS A 297 -32.32 15.68 9.65
CA HIS A 297 -33.39 16.68 9.69
C HIS A 297 -34.77 16.12 9.35
N LYS A 298 -34.84 14.92 8.78
CA LYS A 298 -36.09 14.23 8.45
C LYS A 298 -36.61 13.35 9.58
N PHE A 299 -35.84 13.15 10.65
CA PHE A 299 -36.28 12.36 11.80
C PHE A 299 -37.39 13.13 12.53
N LYS A 300 -38.47 12.43 12.86
CA LYS A 300 -39.66 13.01 13.52
C LYS A 300 -40.03 12.21 14.75
N GLY A 301 -40.66 12.87 15.72
CA GLY A 301 -41.14 12.22 16.95
C GLY A 301 -40.01 11.54 17.71
N GLN A 302 -40.20 10.24 18.00
CA GLN A 302 -39.27 9.40 18.77
C GLN A 302 -38.20 8.71 17.91
N GLN A 303 -38.11 9.03 16.61
CA GLN A 303 -37.09 8.45 15.74
C GLN A 303 -35.69 8.85 16.19
N VAL A 304 -34.83 7.86 16.36
CA VAL A 304 -33.45 7.99 16.84
C VAL A 304 -32.44 7.14 16.06
N ILE A 305 -32.93 6.17 15.28
CA ILE A 305 -32.12 5.25 14.47
C ILE A 305 -32.60 5.33 13.01
N GLY A 306 -31.72 5.62 12.07
CA GLY A 306 -31.99 5.56 10.63
C GLY A 306 -31.33 4.34 10.00
N LEU A 307 -32.11 3.49 9.34
CA LEU A 307 -31.62 2.24 8.74
C LEU A 307 -32.33 1.95 7.42
N VAL A 308 -31.66 1.19 6.54
CA VAL A 308 -32.26 0.67 5.30
C VAL A 308 -32.85 -0.72 5.56
N GLU A 309 -34.06 -0.97 5.06
CA GLU A 309 -34.69 -2.30 5.12
C GLU A 309 -33.76 -3.35 4.49
N ASN A 310 -33.64 -4.50 5.12
CA ASN A 310 -32.85 -5.62 4.62
C ASN A 310 -33.46 -6.12 3.29
N GLN A 311 -32.62 -6.29 2.27
CA GLN A 311 -33.04 -6.59 0.90
C GLN A 311 -33.19 -8.09 0.63
N SER A 312 -33.20 -8.92 1.67
CA SER A 312 -33.44 -10.36 1.61
C SER A 312 -34.58 -10.77 2.54
N ASP A 313 -35.09 -11.98 2.36
CA ASP A 313 -36.17 -12.51 3.21
C ASP A 313 -35.63 -13.19 4.49
N TRP A 314 -34.42 -12.82 4.94
CA TRP A 314 -33.75 -13.36 6.15
C TRP A 314 -34.69 -13.37 7.35
N TYR A 315 -35.19 -12.21 7.75
CA TYR A 315 -36.03 -12.11 8.94
C TYR A 315 -37.48 -12.59 8.75
N LEU A 316 -37.88 -12.99 7.54
CA LEU A 316 -39.20 -13.58 7.30
C LEU A 316 -39.25 -15.07 7.65
N GLY A 317 -38.10 -15.73 7.84
CA GLY A 317 -38.03 -17.15 8.20
C GLY A 317 -38.28 -18.13 7.05
N ASN A 318 -38.38 -17.64 5.82
CA ASN A 318 -38.84 -18.42 4.66
C ASN A 318 -37.72 -18.88 3.71
N LEU A 319 -36.44 -18.68 4.07
CA LEU A 319 -35.31 -19.00 3.18
C LEU A 319 -35.03 -20.51 3.06
N TRP A 320 -35.12 -21.27 4.15
CA TRP A 320 -34.95 -22.72 4.14
C TRP A 320 -35.69 -23.38 5.31
N LYS A 321 -35.88 -24.70 5.21
CA LYS A 321 -36.58 -25.50 6.22
C LYS A 321 -35.87 -25.39 7.57
N ASN A 322 -36.60 -25.02 8.61
CA ASN A 322 -36.11 -24.79 9.99
C ASN A 322 -35.29 -23.50 10.18
N HIS A 323 -35.30 -22.55 9.24
CA HIS A 323 -34.73 -21.22 9.49
C HIS A 323 -35.57 -20.46 10.53
N LYS A 324 -35.01 -20.20 11.71
CA LYS A 324 -35.63 -19.37 12.75
C LYS A 324 -34.80 -18.11 12.94
N PRO A 325 -35.20 -16.97 12.35
CA PRO A 325 -34.48 -15.71 12.51
C PRO A 325 -34.77 -15.07 13.86
N TRP A 326 -33.92 -14.13 14.26
CA TRP A 326 -34.22 -13.22 15.38
C TRP A 326 -35.45 -12.35 15.07
N PRO A 327 -36.16 -11.81 16.09
CA PRO A 327 -37.32 -10.97 15.84
C PRO A 327 -36.97 -9.71 15.07
N ALA A 328 -37.79 -9.36 14.07
CA ALA A 328 -37.64 -8.11 13.32
C ALA A 328 -38.99 -7.56 12.85
N LEU A 329 -38.98 -6.29 12.45
CA LEU A 329 -40.09 -5.64 11.76
C LEU A 329 -39.99 -5.91 10.26
N GLY A 330 -41.01 -6.55 9.66
CA GLY A 330 -41.00 -6.87 8.22
C GLY A 330 -39.79 -7.73 7.85
N ARG A 331 -39.04 -7.33 6.82
CA ARG A 331 -37.79 -7.98 6.42
C ARG A 331 -36.60 -7.64 7.30
N GLY A 332 -36.78 -6.84 8.35
CA GLY A 332 -35.71 -6.31 9.19
C GLY A 332 -34.90 -5.23 8.49
N PHE A 333 -33.83 -4.81 9.13
CA PHE A 333 -32.95 -3.73 8.71
C PHE A 333 -31.50 -4.18 8.67
N ASN A 334 -30.72 -3.66 7.71
CA ASN A 334 -29.29 -3.94 7.62
C ASN A 334 -28.48 -2.87 8.37
N THR A 335 -27.51 -3.30 9.19
CA THR A 335 -26.70 -2.41 10.04
C THR A 335 -25.38 -1.96 9.41
N GLY A 336 -25.21 -2.09 8.10
CA GLY A 336 -24.01 -1.59 7.41
C GLY A 336 -23.97 -0.09 7.17
N VAL A 337 -25.13 0.57 7.22
CA VAL A 337 -25.26 2.03 7.21
C VAL A 337 -26.31 2.42 8.25
N ILE A 338 -25.88 3.09 9.32
CA ILE A 338 -26.74 3.49 10.44
C ILE A 338 -26.62 4.99 10.67
N LEU A 339 -27.74 5.66 10.88
CA LEU A 339 -27.79 7.02 11.42
C LEU A 339 -28.21 6.94 12.89
N LEU A 340 -27.41 7.46 13.81
CA LEU A 340 -27.72 7.41 15.25
C LEU A 340 -27.79 8.82 15.84
N LEU A 341 -28.89 9.15 16.51
CA LEU A 341 -29.02 10.34 17.37
C LEU A 341 -28.56 9.98 18.79
N PHE A 342 -27.26 10.12 19.06
CA PHE A 342 -26.62 9.75 20.33
C PHE A 342 -27.21 10.45 21.53
N GLU A 343 -27.46 11.75 21.44
CA GLU A 343 -28.01 12.52 22.56
C GLU A 343 -29.31 11.86 23.07
N ARG A 344 -30.23 11.56 22.14
CA ARG A 344 -31.52 10.93 22.45
C ARG A 344 -31.38 9.46 22.85
N LEU A 345 -30.50 8.70 22.21
CA LEU A 345 -30.25 7.30 22.57
C LEU A 345 -29.71 7.17 24.01
N ARG A 346 -28.81 8.08 24.43
CA ARG A 346 -28.32 8.14 25.80
C ARG A 346 -29.44 8.49 26.79
N GLN A 347 -30.28 9.48 26.46
CA GLN A 347 -31.46 9.83 27.29
C GLN A 347 -32.44 8.66 27.44
N MET A 348 -32.60 7.85 26.38
CA MET A 348 -33.44 6.65 26.38
C MET A 348 -32.78 5.41 27.00
N LYS A 349 -31.55 5.52 27.51
CA LYS A 349 -30.77 4.40 28.08
C LYS A 349 -30.64 3.24 27.10
N TRP A 350 -30.19 3.55 25.88
CA TRP A 350 -29.96 2.59 24.80
C TRP A 350 -29.22 1.33 25.28
N ASP A 351 -28.17 1.52 26.09
CA ASP A 351 -27.36 0.45 26.69
C ASP A 351 -28.19 -0.57 27.47
N GLN A 352 -29.14 -0.10 28.28
CA GLN A 352 -30.04 -0.96 29.05
C GLN A 352 -31.07 -1.61 28.12
N MET A 353 -31.59 -0.85 27.16
CA MET A 353 -32.60 -1.32 26.22
C MET A 353 -32.12 -2.51 25.40
N TRP A 354 -30.97 -2.40 24.73
CA TRP A 354 -30.49 -3.49 23.89
C TRP A 354 -30.04 -4.70 24.72
N ARG A 355 -29.47 -4.50 25.93
CA ARG A 355 -29.08 -5.60 26.82
C ARG A 355 -30.27 -6.44 27.25
N LEU A 356 -31.31 -5.79 27.78
CA LEU A 356 -32.53 -6.48 28.22
C LEU A 356 -33.22 -7.19 27.07
N THR A 357 -33.21 -6.61 25.87
CA THR A 357 -33.71 -7.28 24.66
C THR A 357 -32.85 -8.50 24.31
N ALA A 358 -31.53 -8.38 24.29
CA ALA A 358 -30.64 -9.49 23.97
C ALA A 358 -30.76 -10.64 24.97
N GLU A 359 -30.75 -10.37 26.28
CA GLU A 359 -30.96 -11.38 27.34
C GLU A 359 -32.27 -12.13 27.16
N ARG A 360 -33.36 -11.39 26.86
CA ARG A 360 -34.68 -11.99 26.64
C ARG A 360 -34.70 -12.92 25.44
N GLU A 361 -34.19 -12.47 24.30
CA GLU A 361 -34.22 -13.28 23.08
C GLU A 361 -33.26 -14.47 23.19
N LEU A 362 -32.14 -14.34 23.90
CA LEU A 362 -31.18 -15.42 24.12
C LEU A 362 -31.75 -16.60 24.93
N MET A 363 -32.83 -16.40 25.70
CA MET A 363 -33.56 -17.51 26.33
C MET A 363 -34.17 -18.48 25.30
N GLY A 364 -34.55 -17.98 24.12
CA GLY A 364 -35.17 -18.77 23.05
C GLY A 364 -34.30 -18.94 21.79
N MET A 365 -33.24 -18.15 21.66
CA MET A 365 -32.30 -18.11 20.55
C MET A 365 -30.90 -18.38 21.09
N LEU A 366 -30.30 -19.53 20.78
CA LEU A 366 -29.02 -19.94 21.38
C LEU A 366 -27.83 -19.01 21.07
N SER A 367 -27.92 -18.20 20.02
CA SER A 367 -26.89 -17.24 19.61
C SER A 367 -27.43 -16.22 18.60
N THR A 368 -26.74 -15.09 18.46
CA THR A 368 -26.87 -14.22 17.29
C THR A 368 -26.28 -14.91 16.05
N SER A 369 -26.83 -14.59 14.87
CA SER A 369 -26.34 -15.05 13.57
C SER A 369 -25.75 -13.91 12.75
N LEU A 370 -26.37 -12.73 12.83
CA LEU A 370 -25.92 -11.49 12.17
C LEU A 370 -25.46 -10.44 13.19
N ALA A 371 -24.85 -10.90 14.29
CA ALA A 371 -24.26 -10.08 15.34
C ALA A 371 -25.18 -8.93 15.83
N ASP A 372 -24.71 -7.69 15.78
CA ASP A 372 -25.44 -6.49 16.20
C ASP A 372 -26.77 -6.33 15.44
N GLN A 373 -26.82 -6.72 14.15
CA GLN A 373 -28.00 -6.58 13.31
C GLN A 373 -29.22 -7.29 13.92
N ASP A 374 -29.02 -8.48 14.48
CA ASP A 374 -30.10 -9.25 15.13
C ASP A 374 -30.65 -8.52 16.35
N ILE A 375 -29.79 -7.90 17.16
CA ILE A 375 -30.17 -7.18 18.38
C ILE A 375 -30.84 -5.85 18.03
N PHE A 376 -30.31 -5.08 17.08
CA PHE A 376 -30.96 -3.87 16.57
C PHE A 376 -32.38 -4.17 16.07
N ASN A 377 -32.54 -5.23 15.29
CA ASN A 377 -33.85 -5.63 14.77
C ASN A 377 -34.82 -6.05 15.87
N ALA A 378 -34.35 -6.79 16.89
CA ALA A 378 -35.17 -7.19 18.02
C ALA A 378 -35.64 -5.98 18.84
N VAL A 379 -34.77 -4.99 19.08
CA VAL A 379 -35.14 -3.74 19.78
C VAL A 379 -36.17 -2.95 18.97
N ILE A 380 -35.96 -2.81 17.66
CA ILE A 380 -36.88 -2.10 16.75
C ILE A 380 -38.22 -2.82 16.66
N LYS A 381 -38.25 -4.15 16.68
CA LYS A 381 -39.49 -4.93 16.72
C LYS A 381 -40.32 -4.62 17.96
N GLN A 382 -39.67 -4.45 19.10
CA GLN A 382 -40.32 -4.08 20.36
C GLN A 382 -40.71 -2.58 20.38
N ASN A 383 -39.95 -1.72 19.69
CA ASN A 383 -40.16 -0.27 19.67
C ASN A 383 -40.11 0.31 18.23
N PRO A 384 -41.12 0.06 17.38
CA PRO A 384 -41.07 0.45 15.96
C PRO A 384 -40.99 1.97 15.72
N VAL A 385 -41.39 2.78 16.69
CA VAL A 385 -41.36 4.25 16.63
C VAL A 385 -39.94 4.84 16.63
N LEU A 386 -38.94 4.05 17.00
CA LEU A 386 -37.53 4.50 17.08
C LEU A 386 -36.86 4.58 15.70
N VAL A 387 -37.37 3.87 14.70
CA VAL A 387 -36.71 3.75 13.39
C VAL A 387 -37.24 4.76 12.37
N HIS A 388 -36.32 5.42 11.69
CA HIS A 388 -36.54 6.15 10.44
C HIS A 388 -36.06 5.27 9.28
N GLN A 389 -36.98 4.78 8.45
CA GLN A 389 -36.60 3.95 7.31
C GLN A 389 -35.96 4.81 6.21
N LEU A 390 -34.70 4.51 5.89
CA LEU A 390 -33.94 5.14 4.82
C LEU A 390 -34.32 4.54 3.45
N PRO A 391 -34.33 5.34 2.37
CA PRO A 391 -34.42 4.83 1.01
C PRO A 391 -33.31 3.83 0.70
N CYS A 392 -33.63 2.77 -0.04
CA CYS A 392 -32.72 1.63 -0.14
C CYS A 392 -31.44 1.85 -0.97
N PHE A 393 -31.38 2.92 -1.76
CA PHE A 393 -30.15 3.35 -2.45
C PHE A 393 -29.04 3.87 -1.51
N TRP A 394 -29.37 4.16 -0.25
CA TRP A 394 -28.38 4.48 0.80
C TRP A 394 -27.70 3.26 1.41
N ASN A 395 -28.09 2.04 1.00
CA ASN A 395 -27.44 0.79 1.39
C ASN A 395 -27.88 -0.31 0.41
N VAL A 396 -27.36 -0.27 -0.83
CA VAL A 396 -27.62 -1.28 -1.86
C VAL A 396 -26.84 -2.55 -1.49
N GLN A 397 -27.55 -3.57 -1.00
CA GLN A 397 -26.97 -4.76 -0.40
C GLN A 397 -26.65 -5.82 -1.46
N LEU A 398 -25.37 -6.14 -1.63
CA LEU A 398 -24.88 -7.13 -2.58
C LEU A 398 -24.63 -8.47 -1.88
N SER A 399 -25.67 -9.30 -1.80
CA SER A 399 -25.59 -10.68 -1.35
C SER A 399 -26.40 -11.64 -2.20
N ASP A 400 -26.17 -12.94 -2.01
CA ASP A 400 -26.96 -13.98 -2.66
C ASP A 400 -28.43 -13.83 -2.22
N HIS A 401 -29.37 -13.87 -3.17
CA HIS A 401 -30.82 -13.71 -2.91
C HIS A 401 -31.26 -12.31 -2.44
N THR A 402 -30.45 -11.27 -2.67
CA THR A 402 -30.87 -9.88 -2.45
C THR A 402 -31.72 -9.35 -3.59
N ARG A 403 -32.61 -8.41 -3.28
CA ARG A 403 -33.47 -7.69 -4.25
C ARG A 403 -32.89 -6.32 -4.62
N SER A 404 -31.56 -6.20 -4.64
CA SER A 404 -30.86 -4.92 -4.80
C SER A 404 -31.18 -4.17 -6.09
N GLU A 405 -31.52 -4.88 -7.17
CA GLU A 405 -31.96 -4.30 -8.45
C GLU A 405 -33.23 -3.44 -8.34
N GLN A 406 -34.00 -3.56 -7.24
CA GLN A 406 -35.18 -2.76 -7.00
C GLN A 406 -34.86 -1.36 -6.44
N CYS A 407 -33.60 -1.10 -6.08
CA CYS A 407 -33.19 0.13 -5.40
C CYS A 407 -32.70 1.24 -6.31
N TYR A 408 -32.54 0.96 -7.60
CA TYR A 408 -32.05 1.91 -8.59
C TYR A 408 -32.67 1.61 -9.95
N LYS A 409 -32.97 2.65 -10.70
CA LYS A 409 -33.39 2.54 -12.11
C LYS A 409 -32.28 3.02 -13.03
N GLU A 410 -31.56 4.04 -12.61
CA GLU A 410 -30.44 4.64 -13.31
C GLU A 410 -29.20 4.75 -12.41
N VAL A 411 -28.03 4.97 -13.00
CA VAL A 411 -26.76 5.03 -12.26
C VAL A 411 -26.74 6.19 -11.25
N SER A 412 -27.41 7.31 -11.55
CA SER A 412 -27.51 8.47 -10.66
C SER A 412 -28.29 8.20 -9.36
N ASP A 413 -29.09 7.13 -9.32
CA ASP A 413 -29.82 6.74 -8.11
C ASP A 413 -28.90 6.08 -7.08
N LEU A 414 -27.77 5.50 -7.51
CA LEU A 414 -26.86 4.76 -6.64
C LEU A 414 -26.07 5.72 -5.74
N LYS A 415 -26.24 5.57 -4.42
CA LYS A 415 -25.53 6.40 -3.44
C LYS A 415 -24.50 5.61 -2.66
N VAL A 416 -24.88 4.43 -2.15
CA VAL A 416 -24.01 3.58 -1.32
C VAL A 416 -24.20 2.11 -1.70
N ILE A 417 -23.08 1.45 -2.00
CA ILE A 417 -23.00 0.03 -2.34
C ILE A 417 -22.41 -0.71 -1.15
N HIS A 418 -23.02 -1.83 -0.76
CA HIS A 418 -22.60 -2.62 0.39
C HIS A 418 -22.29 -4.05 -0.02
N TRP A 419 -21.03 -4.46 0.12
CA TRP A 419 -20.54 -5.81 -0.21
C TRP A 419 -20.76 -6.82 0.93
N ASN A 420 -21.99 -6.87 1.44
CA ASN A 420 -22.35 -7.61 2.65
C ASN A 420 -22.27 -9.15 2.53
N SER A 421 -22.11 -9.70 1.32
CA SER A 421 -21.83 -11.12 1.13
C SER A 421 -20.43 -11.52 1.64
N PRO A 422 -20.27 -12.70 2.26
CA PRO A 422 -18.95 -13.29 2.48
C PRO A 422 -18.16 -13.52 1.18
N LYS A 423 -18.85 -13.63 0.02
CA LYS A 423 -18.22 -13.75 -1.30
C LYS A 423 -17.64 -12.42 -1.80
N LYS A 424 -17.96 -11.30 -1.16
CA LYS A 424 -17.52 -9.95 -1.54
C LYS A 424 -17.70 -9.71 -3.04
N LEU A 425 -16.62 -9.39 -3.76
CA LEU A 425 -16.61 -9.13 -5.20
C LEU A 425 -17.03 -10.32 -6.07
N ARG A 426 -17.15 -11.53 -5.52
CA ARG A 426 -17.56 -12.77 -6.23
C ARG A 426 -19.06 -13.06 -6.12
N VAL A 427 -19.84 -12.18 -5.49
CA VAL A 427 -21.30 -12.30 -5.41
C VAL A 427 -21.94 -12.30 -6.80
N LYS A 428 -23.05 -13.02 -6.97
CA LYS A 428 -23.83 -13.00 -8.21
C LYS A 428 -24.86 -11.87 -8.15
N ASN A 429 -24.75 -10.90 -9.06
CA ASN A 429 -25.73 -9.83 -9.23
C ASN A 429 -25.76 -9.43 -10.71
N LYS A 430 -26.92 -9.04 -11.26
CA LYS A 430 -27.05 -8.64 -12.67
C LYS A 430 -26.13 -7.50 -13.07
N HIS A 431 -25.86 -6.58 -12.15
CA HIS A 431 -25.02 -5.41 -12.38
C HIS A 431 -23.66 -5.51 -11.67
N VAL A 432 -23.22 -6.73 -11.31
CA VAL A 432 -21.99 -6.94 -10.52
C VAL A 432 -20.74 -6.35 -11.16
N GLU A 433 -20.59 -6.42 -12.48
CA GLU A 433 -19.41 -5.88 -13.17
C GLU A 433 -19.31 -4.36 -13.01
N PHE A 434 -20.44 -3.64 -13.06
CA PHE A 434 -20.46 -2.21 -12.80
C PHE A 434 -20.02 -1.90 -11.36
N PHE A 435 -20.60 -2.58 -10.38
CA PHE A 435 -20.23 -2.38 -8.97
C PHE A 435 -18.77 -2.74 -8.71
N ARG A 436 -18.28 -3.84 -9.28
CA ARG A 436 -16.89 -4.26 -9.14
C ARG A 436 -15.95 -3.23 -9.73
N ASN A 437 -16.25 -2.69 -10.91
CA ASN A 437 -15.44 -1.64 -11.52
C ASN A 437 -15.43 -0.36 -10.68
N LEU A 438 -16.55 0.03 -10.09
CA LEU A 438 -16.61 1.16 -9.16
C LEU A 438 -15.73 0.92 -7.92
N TYR A 439 -15.82 -0.25 -7.30
CA TYR A 439 -14.98 -0.63 -6.17
C TYR A 439 -13.49 -0.63 -6.55
N LEU A 440 -13.13 -1.28 -7.67
CA LEU A 440 -11.75 -1.35 -8.15
C LEU A 440 -11.19 0.03 -8.49
N THR A 441 -12.02 0.96 -8.97
CA THR A 441 -11.62 2.35 -9.21
C THR A 441 -11.08 2.97 -7.93
N PHE A 442 -11.78 2.84 -6.80
CA PHE A 442 -11.32 3.40 -5.52
C PHE A 442 -10.22 2.59 -4.87
N LEU A 443 -10.21 1.27 -5.07
CA LEU A 443 -9.14 0.40 -4.58
C LEU A 443 -7.78 0.83 -5.18
N GLU A 444 -7.75 1.05 -6.50
CA GLU A 444 -6.55 1.42 -7.27
C GLU A 444 -6.29 2.93 -7.33
N TYR A 445 -7.24 3.75 -6.88
CA TYR A 445 -7.11 5.21 -6.87
C TYR A 445 -5.88 5.65 -6.07
N ASP A 446 -5.06 6.52 -6.64
CA ASP A 446 -3.89 7.07 -5.96
C ASP A 446 -4.32 7.94 -4.77
N GLY A 447 -4.05 7.42 -3.57
CA GLY A 447 -4.40 8.11 -2.33
C GLY A 447 -3.74 9.49 -2.18
N ASN A 448 -2.57 9.72 -2.79
CA ASN A 448 -1.85 10.98 -2.67
C ASN A 448 -2.61 12.15 -3.32
N LEU A 449 -3.49 11.88 -4.30
CA LEU A 449 -4.34 12.89 -4.92
C LEU A 449 -5.35 13.51 -3.93
N LEU A 450 -5.66 12.82 -2.82
CA LEU A 450 -6.59 13.26 -1.79
C LEU A 450 -5.99 14.22 -0.75
N ARG A 451 -4.67 14.47 -0.82
CA ARG A 451 -3.96 15.50 -0.03
C ARG A 451 -4.28 16.93 -0.46
N ARG A 452 -4.87 17.11 -1.64
CA ARG A 452 -5.24 18.44 -2.13
C ARG A 452 -6.41 18.99 -1.34
N GLU A 453 -6.30 20.25 -0.92
CA GLU A 453 -7.42 20.97 -0.33
C GLU A 453 -8.48 21.24 -1.42
N LEU A 454 -9.69 20.73 -1.19
CA LEU A 454 -10.80 20.83 -2.15
C LEU A 454 -11.80 21.94 -1.79
N PHE A 455 -11.85 22.32 -0.51
CA PHE A 455 -12.74 23.35 0.03
C PHE A 455 -12.08 24.00 1.24
N GLY A 456 -12.16 25.33 1.33
CA GLY A 456 -11.64 26.08 2.48
C GLY A 456 -12.66 26.18 3.61
N CYS A 457 -12.26 25.72 4.79
CA CYS A 457 -12.90 25.96 6.09
C CYS A 457 -11.83 26.51 7.05
N ALA A 458 -12.24 27.33 8.02
CA ALA A 458 -11.34 27.73 9.10
C ALA A 458 -11.07 26.50 9.98
N SER A 459 -10.08 25.69 9.63
CA SER A 459 -9.58 24.61 10.47
C SER A 459 -8.42 25.14 11.32
N ASP A 460 -8.28 24.62 12.53
CA ASP A 460 -6.97 24.59 13.19
C ASP A 460 -6.02 23.89 12.20
N GLY A 461 -5.06 24.62 11.64
CA GLY A 461 -4.09 24.05 10.72
C GLY A 461 -3.40 22.87 11.40
N ASP A 462 -3.28 21.75 10.68
CA ASP A 462 -2.50 20.63 11.18
C ASP A 462 -1.05 21.12 11.29
N ALA A 463 -0.56 21.24 12.53
CA ALA A 463 0.78 21.74 12.84
C ALA A 463 1.87 20.97 12.08
N GLU A 464 1.66 19.68 11.78
CA GLU A 464 2.59 18.88 10.99
C GLU A 464 2.61 19.32 9.52
N SER A 465 1.44 19.63 8.94
CA SER A 465 1.31 20.15 7.58
C SER A 465 1.92 21.55 7.44
N GLU A 466 1.65 22.44 8.40
CA GLU A 466 2.25 23.78 8.41
C GLU A 466 3.78 23.73 8.55
N ALA A 467 4.29 22.87 9.44
CA ALA A 467 5.72 22.66 9.61
C ALA A 467 6.38 22.08 8.34
N LEU A 468 5.72 21.16 7.65
CA LEU A 468 6.19 20.62 6.38
C LEU A 468 6.22 21.70 5.29
N GLN A 469 5.14 22.47 5.15
CA GLN A 469 5.06 23.55 4.16
C GLN A 469 6.13 24.60 4.40
N LYS A 470 6.39 24.96 5.66
CA LYS A 470 7.48 25.85 6.05
C LYS A 470 8.83 25.31 5.59
N LYS A 471 9.15 24.05 5.92
CA LYS A 471 10.42 23.41 5.50
C LYS A 471 10.58 23.35 3.98
N LEU A 472 9.49 23.07 3.25
CA LEU A 472 9.51 23.07 1.79
C LEU A 472 9.73 24.47 1.21
N SER A 473 9.15 25.51 1.81
CA SER A 473 9.35 26.91 1.39
C SER A 473 10.74 27.47 1.71
N GLU A 474 11.45 26.86 2.67
CA GLU A 474 12.82 27.20 3.02
C GLU A 474 13.86 26.56 2.08
N LEU A 475 13.45 25.66 1.17
CA LEU A 475 14.35 25.09 0.17
C LEU A 475 14.69 26.12 -0.90
N ASP A 476 15.99 26.28 -1.14
CA ASP A 476 16.51 27.08 -2.26
C ASP A 476 16.35 26.32 -3.58
N GLU A 477 15.50 26.82 -4.48
CA GLU A 477 15.25 26.21 -5.80
C GLU A 477 16.48 26.25 -6.72
N ASP A 478 17.43 27.15 -6.47
CA ASP A 478 18.68 27.26 -7.22
C ASP A 478 19.79 26.34 -6.68
N ASP A 479 19.54 25.64 -5.56
CA ASP A 479 20.47 24.66 -5.01
C ASP A 479 20.64 23.46 -5.97
N LEU A 480 21.89 23.13 -6.27
CA LEU A 480 22.26 21.94 -7.06
C LEU A 480 21.70 20.64 -6.47
N CYS A 481 21.49 20.61 -5.14
CA CYS A 481 20.92 19.49 -4.39
C CYS A 481 19.42 19.60 -4.11
N TYR A 482 18.71 20.57 -4.68
CA TYR A 482 17.28 20.80 -4.43
C TYR A 482 16.45 19.53 -4.53
N ASP A 483 16.61 18.74 -5.59
CA ASP A 483 15.83 17.51 -5.82
C ASP A 483 16.02 16.46 -4.69
N PHE A 484 17.25 16.31 -4.18
CA PHE A 484 17.55 15.40 -3.05
C PHE A 484 16.95 15.93 -1.74
N ARG A 485 17.11 17.24 -1.49
CA ARG A 485 16.62 17.88 -0.26
C ARG A 485 15.09 17.89 -0.21
N ARG A 486 14.43 18.11 -1.35
CA ARG A 486 12.98 17.97 -1.50
C ARG A 486 12.52 16.54 -1.27
N GLU A 487 13.19 15.55 -1.88
CA GLU A 487 12.82 14.14 -1.69
C GLU A 487 12.97 13.68 -0.24
N ARG A 488 14.00 14.16 0.48
CA ARG A 488 14.17 13.91 1.91
C ARG A 488 12.94 14.34 2.74
N LEU A 489 12.30 15.43 2.34
CA LEU A 489 11.11 15.98 3.00
C LEU A 489 9.79 15.33 2.54
N THR A 490 9.78 14.55 1.45
CA THR A 490 8.59 13.84 0.99
C THR A 490 8.06 12.92 2.10
N VAL A 491 6.78 13.07 2.43
CA VAL A 491 6.07 12.20 3.38
C VAL A 491 5.35 11.12 2.58
N HIS A 492 5.85 9.89 2.63
CA HIS A 492 5.21 8.78 1.94
C HIS A 492 4.10 8.18 2.78
N ARG A 493 2.90 8.04 2.19
CA ARG A 493 1.83 7.25 2.80
C ARG A 493 2.34 5.83 3.01
N THR A 494 2.11 5.27 4.20
CA THR A 494 2.62 3.95 4.56
C THR A 494 1.53 3.12 5.23
N HIS A 495 1.27 1.93 4.72
CA HIS A 495 0.40 0.93 5.31
C HIS A 495 1.25 -0.20 5.90
N LEU A 496 1.34 -0.25 7.22
CA LEU A 496 2.07 -1.30 7.93
C LEU A 496 1.29 -2.62 7.88
N TYR A 497 2.00 -3.75 7.94
CA TYR A 497 1.41 -5.11 8.01
C TYR A 497 0.21 -5.30 7.05
N PHE A 498 0.47 -5.09 5.76
CA PHE A 498 -0.53 -5.16 4.69
C PHE A 498 -1.17 -6.56 4.53
N LEU A 499 -0.43 -7.59 4.95
CA LEU A 499 -0.91 -8.97 5.13
C LEU A 499 -0.89 -9.33 6.61
N HIS A 500 -1.52 -10.46 6.94
CA HIS A 500 -1.46 -11.02 8.29
C HIS A 500 -0.01 -11.22 8.74
N HIS A 501 0.27 -10.84 9.98
CA HIS A 501 1.57 -11.01 10.60
C HIS A 501 1.40 -11.45 12.05
N GLU A 502 2.14 -12.48 12.42
CA GLU A 502 2.26 -12.99 13.78
C GLU A 502 3.70 -13.46 14.02
N TYR A 503 4.28 -13.02 15.13
CA TYR A 503 5.63 -13.40 15.53
C TYR A 503 5.63 -13.76 17.02
N VAL A 504 6.17 -14.94 17.32
CA VAL A 504 6.35 -15.44 18.68
C VAL A 504 7.85 -15.42 19.00
N PRO A 505 8.31 -14.60 19.96
CA PRO A 505 9.71 -14.53 20.31
C PRO A 505 10.27 -15.86 20.85
N SER A 506 11.49 -16.20 20.45
CA SER A 506 12.22 -17.30 21.05
C SER A 506 12.66 -16.98 22.49
N ALA A 507 12.67 -18.01 23.33
CA ALA A 507 12.98 -17.87 24.76
C ALA A 507 14.44 -17.48 25.04
N ASP A 508 15.35 -17.72 24.10
CA ASP A 508 16.78 -17.42 24.26
C ASP A 508 17.17 -16.00 23.82
N GLY A 509 16.23 -15.21 23.29
CA GLY A 509 16.45 -13.80 22.96
C GLY A 509 17.47 -13.57 21.84
N THR A 510 17.65 -14.55 20.96
CA THR A 510 18.65 -14.50 19.88
C THR A 510 18.05 -14.27 18.50
N ASP A 511 16.72 -14.19 18.39
CA ASP A 511 16.06 -14.05 17.10
C ASP A 511 16.58 -12.85 16.30
N VAL A 512 16.61 -13.05 14.98
CA VAL A 512 17.13 -12.09 14.01
C VAL A 512 16.09 -11.84 12.94
N THR A 513 15.68 -10.59 12.75
CA THR A 513 14.83 -10.24 11.61
C THR A 513 15.67 -9.90 10.39
N LEU A 514 15.44 -10.56 9.26
CA LEU A 514 15.97 -10.11 7.98
C LEU A 514 15.20 -8.86 7.56
N VAL A 515 15.91 -7.75 7.39
CA VAL A 515 15.34 -6.47 6.97
C VAL A 515 15.73 -6.22 5.53
N ALA A 516 14.73 -6.03 4.67
CA ALA A 516 14.96 -5.68 3.27
C ALA A 516 13.85 -4.76 2.74
N GLN A 517 14.06 -4.26 1.53
CA GLN A 517 13.11 -3.44 0.82
C GLN A 517 13.08 -3.85 -0.65
N LEU A 518 11.94 -3.69 -1.32
CA LEU A 518 11.80 -4.00 -2.74
C LEU A 518 10.67 -3.24 -3.44
N SER A 519 10.77 -3.20 -4.78
CA SER A 519 9.70 -2.85 -5.71
C SER A 519 9.21 -4.08 -6.48
N MET A 520 8.14 -3.91 -7.27
CA MET A 520 7.51 -4.99 -8.04
C MET A 520 8.47 -5.76 -8.97
N ASP A 521 9.50 -5.11 -9.52
CA ASP A 521 10.48 -5.73 -10.42
C ASP A 521 11.50 -6.67 -9.75
N ARG A 522 11.40 -6.83 -8.41
CA ARG A 522 12.20 -7.74 -7.60
C ARG A 522 11.40 -8.77 -6.83
N LEU A 523 10.09 -8.83 -7.07
CA LEU A 523 9.19 -9.72 -6.33
C LEU A 523 9.57 -11.21 -6.44
N GLN A 524 10.15 -11.63 -7.57
CA GLN A 524 10.63 -13.00 -7.80
C GLN A 524 11.69 -13.48 -6.80
N MET A 525 12.43 -12.57 -6.16
CA MET A 525 13.45 -12.93 -5.17
C MET A 525 12.84 -13.40 -3.85
N LEU A 526 11.63 -12.93 -3.53
CA LEU A 526 11.03 -13.06 -2.21
C LEU A 526 10.80 -14.52 -1.81
N GLU A 527 10.20 -15.33 -2.68
CA GLU A 527 10.00 -16.76 -2.40
C GLU A 527 11.32 -17.49 -2.17
N THR A 528 12.34 -17.18 -2.96
CA THR A 528 13.65 -17.82 -2.83
C THR A 528 14.29 -17.45 -1.51
N ILE A 529 14.28 -16.17 -1.11
CA ILE A 529 14.76 -15.76 0.22
C ILE A 529 13.98 -16.47 1.32
N CYS A 530 12.66 -16.59 1.20
CA CYS A 530 11.84 -17.29 2.20
C CYS A 530 12.14 -18.79 2.31
N ARG A 531 12.70 -19.43 1.27
CA ARG A 531 13.18 -20.82 1.34
C ARG A 531 14.51 -20.94 2.08
N HIS A 532 15.37 -19.93 1.98
CA HIS A 532 16.72 -19.94 2.56
C HIS A 532 16.80 -19.26 3.95
N TRP A 533 15.76 -18.51 4.35
CA TRP A 533 15.70 -17.80 5.63
C TRP A 533 14.43 -18.15 6.40
N GLU A 534 14.52 -19.05 7.37
CA GLU A 534 13.36 -19.49 8.17
C GLU A 534 12.92 -18.46 9.23
N GLY A 535 13.85 -17.59 9.66
CA GLY A 535 13.60 -16.54 10.65
C GLY A 535 12.62 -15.46 10.21
N PRO A 536 12.23 -14.55 11.11
CA PRO A 536 11.31 -13.46 10.79
C PRO A 536 11.90 -12.53 9.72
N ILE A 537 11.02 -11.89 8.94
CA ILE A 537 11.39 -10.93 7.89
C ILE A 537 10.56 -9.65 8.05
N SER A 538 11.19 -8.49 7.90
CA SER A 538 10.50 -7.20 7.76
C SER A 538 10.81 -6.59 6.39
N LEU A 539 9.77 -6.34 5.59
CA LEU A 539 9.86 -5.89 4.20
C LEU A 539 9.12 -4.60 3.96
N ALA A 540 9.84 -3.58 3.50
CA ALA A 540 9.22 -2.39 2.91
C ALA A 540 8.99 -2.58 1.41
N LEU A 541 7.75 -2.41 0.96
CA LEU A 541 7.29 -2.61 -0.41
C LEU A 541 6.98 -1.25 -1.05
N TYR A 542 7.81 -0.81 -2.00
CA TYR A 542 7.61 0.45 -2.70
C TYR A 542 6.70 0.28 -3.91
N MET A 543 5.41 0.59 -3.75
CA MET A 543 4.34 0.21 -4.69
C MET A 543 3.28 1.30 -4.85
N SER A 544 2.64 1.38 -6.02
CA SER A 544 1.38 2.13 -6.18
C SER A 544 0.22 1.38 -5.53
N ASP A 545 -0.93 2.05 -5.37
CA ASP A 545 -2.16 1.41 -4.87
C ASP A 545 -2.59 0.19 -5.70
N GLY A 546 -2.51 0.27 -7.03
CA GLY A 546 -2.80 -0.86 -7.91
C GLY A 546 -1.78 -2.00 -7.78
N GLU A 547 -0.48 -1.67 -7.72
CA GLU A 547 0.57 -2.68 -7.53
C GLU A 547 0.44 -3.40 -6.17
N ALA A 548 0.02 -2.72 -5.11
CA ALA A 548 -0.24 -3.35 -3.81
C ALA A 548 -1.32 -4.45 -3.91
N GLN A 549 -2.33 -4.27 -4.77
CA GLN A 549 -3.34 -5.30 -5.03
C GLN A 549 -2.78 -6.46 -5.85
N HIS A 550 -1.85 -6.19 -6.76
CA HIS A 550 -1.15 -7.23 -7.52
C HIS A 550 -0.29 -8.07 -6.57
N PHE A 551 0.42 -7.42 -5.65
CA PHE A 551 1.18 -8.07 -4.61
C PHE A 551 0.29 -8.92 -3.68
N LEU A 552 -0.85 -8.41 -3.23
CA LEU A 552 -1.81 -9.19 -2.41
C LEU A 552 -2.17 -10.52 -3.09
N ARG A 553 -2.53 -10.48 -4.38
CA ARG A 553 -2.87 -11.68 -5.15
C ARG A 553 -1.67 -12.62 -5.33
N TYR A 554 -0.49 -12.06 -5.59
CA TYR A 554 0.75 -12.84 -5.69
C TYR A 554 1.06 -13.59 -4.39
N ALA A 555 1.05 -12.88 -3.25
CA ALA A 555 1.36 -13.48 -1.95
C ALA A 555 0.34 -14.54 -1.54
N GLN A 556 -0.95 -14.30 -1.79
CA GLN A 556 -2.01 -15.28 -1.52
C GLN A 556 -1.95 -16.52 -2.42
N ALA A 557 -1.46 -16.38 -3.65
CA ALA A 557 -1.31 -17.49 -4.59
C ALA A 557 -0.02 -18.31 -4.36
N SER A 558 0.98 -17.72 -3.70
CA SER A 558 2.23 -18.39 -3.39
C SER A 558 2.07 -19.37 -2.23
N GLU A 559 2.38 -20.65 -2.43
CA GLU A 559 2.34 -21.67 -1.38
C GLU A 559 3.32 -21.38 -0.23
N ILE A 560 4.38 -20.62 -0.48
CA ILE A 560 5.42 -20.31 0.51
C ILE A 560 5.01 -19.11 1.34
N LEU A 561 4.62 -18.02 0.68
CA LEU A 561 4.29 -16.77 1.37
C LEU A 561 2.99 -16.90 2.17
N SER A 562 2.00 -17.62 1.64
CA SER A 562 0.72 -17.84 2.33
C SER A 562 0.81 -18.71 3.59
N ARG A 563 1.90 -19.45 3.78
CA ARG A 563 2.14 -20.31 4.96
C ARG A 563 3.01 -19.65 6.03
N ARG A 564 3.47 -18.42 5.79
CA ARG A 564 4.42 -17.73 6.66
C ARG A 564 3.80 -16.48 7.27
N ASP A 565 3.52 -16.56 8.56
CA ASP A 565 2.96 -15.44 9.31
C ASP A 565 4.05 -14.56 9.95
N ASN A 566 5.31 -15.02 9.98
CA ASN A 566 6.47 -14.29 10.51
C ASN A 566 7.09 -13.29 9.52
N ILE A 567 6.33 -12.81 8.54
CA ILE A 567 6.79 -11.82 7.54
C ILE A 567 5.94 -10.55 7.65
N GLY A 568 6.57 -9.45 8.05
CA GLY A 568 5.97 -8.12 8.06
C GLY A 568 6.05 -7.48 6.68
N TYR A 569 4.90 -7.22 6.04
CA TYR A 569 4.81 -6.55 4.75
C TYR A 569 4.34 -5.11 4.93
N HIS A 570 5.19 -4.12 4.68
CA HIS A 570 4.89 -2.70 4.88
C HIS A 570 4.84 -1.99 3.53
N VAL A 571 3.65 -1.60 3.07
CA VAL A 571 3.50 -0.92 1.78
C VAL A 571 3.79 0.56 1.96
N VAL A 572 4.84 1.05 1.29
CA VAL A 572 5.17 2.48 1.19
C VAL A 572 4.74 2.93 -0.20
N TYR A 573 3.77 3.84 -0.26
CA TYR A 573 3.17 4.22 -1.52
C TYR A 573 4.10 5.12 -2.35
N LYS A 574 4.17 4.82 -3.65
CA LYS A 574 5.03 5.54 -4.61
C LYS A 574 4.71 7.04 -4.66
N GLU A 575 5.75 7.86 -4.52
CA GLU A 575 5.70 9.31 -4.64
C GLU A 575 7.12 9.84 -4.90
N GLY A 576 7.26 11.01 -5.53
CA GLY A 576 8.59 11.58 -5.80
C GLY A 576 9.28 10.98 -7.02
N GLN A 577 10.55 11.36 -7.23
CA GLN A 577 11.32 11.06 -8.43
C GLN A 577 12.46 10.05 -8.21
N PHE A 578 12.86 9.83 -6.96
CA PHE A 578 13.89 8.86 -6.61
C PHE A 578 13.31 7.65 -5.91
N TYR A 579 14.06 6.55 -5.92
CA TYR A 579 13.80 5.43 -5.03
C TYR A 579 14.24 5.80 -3.60
N PRO A 580 13.33 5.88 -2.62
CA PRO A 580 13.65 6.39 -1.28
C PRO A 580 14.27 5.28 -0.40
N VAL A 581 15.40 4.70 -0.83
CA VAL A 581 15.97 3.46 -0.27
C VAL A 581 16.15 3.48 1.25
N ASN A 582 16.66 4.58 1.81
CA ASN A 582 16.93 4.69 3.24
C ASN A 582 15.64 4.88 4.06
N LEU A 583 14.65 5.59 3.52
CA LEU A 583 13.31 5.64 4.13
C LEU A 583 12.70 4.23 4.18
N LEU A 584 12.77 3.47 3.09
CA LEU A 584 12.22 2.11 3.03
C LEU A 584 12.91 1.18 4.04
N ARG A 585 14.23 1.26 4.17
CA ARG A 585 14.99 0.53 5.21
C ARG A 585 14.52 0.92 6.60
N ASN A 586 14.37 2.22 6.90
CA ASN A 586 13.91 2.68 8.21
C ASN A 586 12.46 2.25 8.51
N VAL A 587 11.57 2.26 7.51
CA VAL A 587 10.20 1.74 7.66
C VAL A 587 10.23 0.26 8.05
N ALA A 588 11.06 -0.55 7.39
CA ALA A 588 11.18 -1.96 7.73
C ALA A 588 11.85 -2.18 9.11
N MET A 589 12.92 -1.43 9.42
CA MET A 589 13.61 -1.52 10.72
C MET A 589 12.71 -1.11 11.89
N GLY A 590 11.92 -0.05 11.73
CA GLY A 590 11.03 0.45 12.79
C GLY A 590 9.89 -0.50 13.17
N GLN A 591 9.73 -1.61 12.46
CA GLN A 591 8.72 -2.64 12.71
C GLN A 591 9.32 -3.98 13.18
N VAL A 592 10.63 -3.98 13.47
CA VAL A 592 11.33 -5.15 13.98
C VAL A 592 11.07 -5.29 15.48
N ASN A 593 10.61 -6.49 15.87
CA ASN A 593 10.38 -6.85 17.28
C ASN A 593 11.44 -7.84 17.83
N THR A 594 12.46 -8.17 17.03
CA THR A 594 13.57 -9.03 17.45
C THR A 594 14.73 -8.21 18.03
N PRO A 595 15.58 -8.80 18.89
CA PRO A 595 16.74 -8.09 19.45
C PRO A 595 17.84 -7.77 18.42
N TYR A 596 17.85 -8.46 17.27
CA TYR A 596 18.87 -8.32 16.24
C TYR A 596 18.26 -8.21 14.84
N VAL A 597 18.92 -7.47 13.96
CA VAL A 597 18.54 -7.30 12.57
C VAL A 597 19.64 -7.79 11.66
N PHE A 598 19.28 -8.46 10.57
CA PHE A 598 20.16 -8.72 9.44
C PHE A 598 19.80 -7.77 8.30
N LEU A 599 20.65 -6.77 8.07
CA LEU A 599 20.42 -5.71 7.09
C LEU A 599 20.87 -6.20 5.70
N SER A 600 19.91 -6.58 4.85
CA SER A 600 20.17 -7.19 3.53
C SER A 600 19.47 -6.42 2.40
N ASP A 601 20.02 -6.53 1.20
CA ASP A 601 19.32 -6.15 -0.02
C ASP A 601 18.52 -7.35 -0.54
N ILE A 602 17.40 -7.10 -1.23
CA ILE A 602 16.50 -8.16 -1.72
C ILE A 602 17.12 -9.04 -2.82
N ASP A 603 18.20 -8.58 -3.45
CA ASP A 603 18.89 -9.31 -4.51
C ASP A 603 19.88 -10.38 -3.97
N PHE A 604 19.94 -10.58 -2.65
CA PHE A 604 20.81 -11.56 -2.02
C PHE A 604 20.06 -12.75 -1.48
N ILE A 605 20.57 -13.94 -1.80
CA ILE A 605 20.10 -15.20 -1.22
C ILE A 605 21.09 -15.62 -0.12
N PRO A 606 20.64 -15.77 1.14
CA PRO A 606 21.48 -16.27 2.22
C PRO A 606 21.77 -17.77 2.05
N MET A 607 22.88 -18.25 2.62
CA MET A 607 23.13 -19.69 2.66
C MET A 607 22.07 -20.44 3.49
N ASP A 608 21.86 -21.72 3.17
CA ASP A 608 20.99 -22.58 3.97
C ASP A 608 21.46 -22.67 5.43
N GLY A 609 20.52 -22.56 6.36
CA GLY A 609 20.79 -22.59 7.81
C GLY A 609 21.50 -21.33 8.35
N LEU A 610 21.59 -20.25 7.58
CA LEU A 610 22.24 -19.01 8.03
C LEU A 610 21.58 -18.43 9.28
N TYR A 611 20.25 -18.48 9.38
CA TYR A 611 19.49 -17.98 10.53
C TYR A 611 20.00 -18.59 11.85
N ASP A 612 20.00 -19.92 11.94
CA ASP A 612 20.46 -20.63 13.14
C ASP A 612 21.94 -20.44 13.41
N TYR A 613 22.76 -20.34 12.36
CA TYR A 613 24.18 -20.06 12.51
C TYR A 613 24.44 -18.68 13.13
N ILE A 614 23.69 -17.66 12.71
CA ILE A 614 23.77 -16.31 13.29
C ILE A 614 23.31 -16.34 14.75
N ARG A 615 22.18 -16.99 15.07
CA ARG A 615 21.69 -17.11 16.46
C ARG A 615 22.71 -17.72 17.41
N ARG A 616 23.37 -18.80 17.00
CA ARG A 616 24.48 -19.39 17.76
C ARG A 616 25.67 -18.44 17.89
N SER A 617 26.00 -17.71 16.82
CA SER A 617 27.09 -16.74 16.82
C SER A 617 26.82 -15.56 17.75
N ILE A 618 25.57 -15.09 17.84
CA ILE A 618 25.13 -14.04 18.76
C ILE A 618 25.44 -14.42 20.22
N GLN A 619 25.13 -15.66 20.61
CA GLN A 619 25.43 -16.16 21.96
C GLN A 619 26.94 -16.31 22.19
N GLN A 620 27.64 -16.95 21.24
CA GLN A 620 29.08 -17.22 21.36
C GLN A 620 29.93 -15.96 21.42
N LEU A 621 29.50 -14.88 20.75
CA LEU A 621 30.21 -13.61 20.68
C LEU A 621 29.71 -12.58 21.71
N ASP A 622 28.78 -12.96 22.59
CA ASP A 622 28.19 -12.12 23.63
C ASP A 622 27.73 -10.76 23.08
N MET A 623 26.93 -10.79 22.01
CA MET A 623 26.42 -9.56 21.38
C MET A 623 25.44 -8.78 22.27
N ALA A 624 24.87 -9.42 23.30
CA ALA A 624 23.98 -8.76 24.25
C ALA A 624 24.73 -7.66 25.03
N SER A 625 25.99 -7.93 25.40
CA SER A 625 26.81 -7.07 26.26
C SER A 625 27.83 -6.22 25.49
N SER A 626 27.87 -6.32 24.16
CA SER A 626 28.91 -5.68 23.34
C SER A 626 28.39 -5.11 22.03
N LYS A 627 28.94 -3.96 21.61
CA LYS A 627 28.63 -3.36 20.30
C LYS A 627 29.41 -4.06 19.21
N LYS A 628 28.81 -5.10 18.62
CA LYS A 628 29.38 -5.82 17.48
C LYS A 628 28.49 -5.72 16.26
N ALA A 629 29.11 -5.62 15.10
CA ALA A 629 28.48 -5.77 13.79
C ALA A 629 29.06 -7.03 13.14
N LEU A 630 28.26 -8.10 13.09
CA LEU A 630 28.69 -9.36 12.48
C LEU A 630 28.56 -9.27 10.97
N ILE A 631 29.68 -9.34 10.26
CA ILE A 631 29.70 -9.28 8.80
C ILE A 631 29.39 -10.66 8.23
N VAL A 632 28.42 -10.71 7.33
CA VAL A 632 28.12 -11.85 6.44
C VAL A 632 28.78 -11.59 5.09
N PRO A 633 29.84 -12.33 4.71
CA PRO A 633 30.53 -12.12 3.44
C PRO A 633 29.63 -12.32 2.22
N ALA A 634 29.71 -11.37 1.30
CA ALA A 634 28.92 -11.33 0.08
C ALA A 634 29.71 -11.81 -1.14
N PHE A 635 29.05 -12.59 -1.99
CA PHE A 635 29.56 -13.08 -3.28
C PHE A 635 28.56 -12.74 -4.39
N GLU A 636 28.98 -12.86 -5.65
CA GLU A 636 28.10 -12.64 -6.81
C GLU A 636 28.26 -13.72 -7.87
N THR A 637 27.15 -14.00 -8.54
CA THR A 637 27.12 -14.76 -9.80
C THR A 637 26.68 -13.85 -10.94
N LEU A 638 27.31 -14.05 -12.10
CA LEU A 638 26.89 -13.39 -13.35
C LEU A 638 25.90 -14.25 -14.15
N ARG A 639 25.57 -15.45 -13.66
CA ARG A 639 24.73 -16.43 -14.35
C ARG A 639 23.32 -16.42 -13.79
N TYR A 640 22.32 -16.29 -14.67
CA TYR A 640 20.90 -16.42 -14.30
C TYR A 640 20.52 -17.86 -13.91
N ARG A 641 21.16 -18.87 -14.55
CA ARG A 641 21.05 -20.27 -14.14
C ARG A 641 22.23 -20.60 -13.25
N PHE A 642 21.95 -20.78 -11.97
CA PHE A 642 22.95 -20.93 -10.93
C PHE A 642 22.51 -21.99 -9.93
N SER A 643 23.39 -22.96 -9.68
CA SER A 643 23.20 -23.94 -8.60
C SER A 643 23.76 -23.32 -7.32
N PHE A 644 22.90 -23.11 -6.34
CA PHE A 644 23.30 -22.47 -5.09
C PHE A 644 24.19 -23.44 -4.27
N PRO A 645 25.36 -22.99 -3.78
CA PRO A 645 26.27 -23.85 -3.02
C PRO A 645 25.69 -24.18 -1.66
N LYS A 646 25.74 -25.46 -1.28
CA LYS A 646 25.21 -25.99 -0.01
C LYS A 646 26.18 -25.83 1.16
N SER A 647 27.43 -25.48 0.87
CA SER A 647 28.47 -25.35 1.90
C SER A 647 29.56 -24.36 1.48
N LYS A 648 30.33 -23.89 2.47
CA LYS A 648 31.53 -23.08 2.23
C LYS A 648 32.52 -23.78 1.28
N ALA A 649 32.71 -25.10 1.42
CA ALA A 649 33.64 -25.85 0.58
C ALA A 649 33.20 -25.85 -0.90
N GLU A 650 31.90 -26.00 -1.17
CA GLU A 650 31.36 -25.91 -2.52
C GLU A 650 31.48 -24.49 -3.08
N LEU A 651 31.18 -23.47 -2.27
CA LEU A 651 31.37 -22.07 -2.65
C LEU A 651 32.84 -21.77 -3.01
N LEU A 652 33.81 -22.28 -2.25
CA LEU A 652 35.24 -22.12 -2.54
C LEU A 652 35.62 -22.77 -3.87
N SER A 653 35.14 -23.99 -4.13
CA SER A 653 35.32 -24.66 -5.43
C SER A 653 34.76 -23.81 -6.58
N MET A 654 33.58 -23.22 -6.39
CA MET A 654 32.96 -22.34 -7.39
C MET A 654 33.73 -21.04 -7.63
N LEU A 655 34.39 -20.49 -6.60
CA LEU A 655 35.30 -19.36 -6.74
C LEU A 655 36.57 -19.76 -7.50
N ASP A 656 37.14 -20.92 -7.19
CA ASP A 656 38.36 -21.42 -7.86
C ASP A 656 38.11 -21.73 -9.34
N MET A 657 36.89 -22.18 -9.69
CA MET A 657 36.43 -22.39 -11.06
C MET A 657 36.04 -21.10 -11.81
N GLY A 658 36.04 -19.93 -11.16
CA GLY A 658 35.61 -18.66 -11.78
C GLY A 658 34.10 -18.59 -12.10
N THR A 659 33.28 -19.36 -11.39
CA THR A 659 31.82 -19.35 -11.55
C THR A 659 31.12 -18.44 -10.54
N LEU A 660 31.77 -18.16 -9.43
CA LEU A 660 31.42 -17.14 -8.44
C LEU A 660 32.56 -16.12 -8.32
N TYR A 661 32.22 -14.94 -7.83
CA TYR A 661 33.16 -13.89 -7.54
C TYR A 661 32.88 -13.28 -6.17
N THR A 662 33.88 -12.66 -5.55
CA THR A 662 33.63 -11.77 -4.41
C THR A 662 32.79 -10.59 -4.89
N PHE A 663 31.80 -10.18 -4.10
CA PHE A 663 30.82 -9.19 -4.54
C PHE A 663 31.48 -7.89 -5.01
N ARG A 664 31.07 -7.40 -6.18
CA ARG A 664 31.55 -6.17 -6.83
C ARG A 664 33.07 -6.08 -7.06
N TYR A 665 33.79 -7.19 -7.13
CA TYR A 665 35.26 -7.19 -7.21
C TYR A 665 35.83 -6.34 -8.36
N HIS A 666 35.11 -6.20 -9.48
CA HIS A 666 35.54 -5.54 -10.71
C HIS A 666 35.09 -4.08 -10.83
N VAL A 667 34.18 -3.60 -9.96
CA VAL A 667 33.55 -2.27 -10.07
C VAL A 667 33.58 -1.47 -8.78
N TRP A 668 33.64 -2.12 -7.61
CA TRP A 668 33.58 -1.47 -6.31
C TRP A 668 34.36 -2.26 -5.24
N THR A 669 35.63 -2.53 -5.51
CA THR A 669 36.48 -3.36 -4.64
C THR A 669 36.61 -2.77 -3.23
N ARG A 670 36.74 -1.44 -3.10
CA ARG A 670 36.90 -0.75 -1.81
C ARG A 670 35.73 -1.02 -0.85
N GLY A 671 34.51 -1.17 -1.38
CA GLY A 671 33.32 -1.39 -0.55
C GLY A 671 33.31 -2.70 0.23
N HIS A 672 34.11 -3.69 -0.18
CA HIS A 672 34.13 -5.00 0.47
C HIS A 672 35.52 -5.51 0.82
N ALA A 673 36.59 -4.86 0.36
CA ALA A 673 37.98 -5.25 0.61
C ALA A 673 38.31 -5.47 2.11
N PRO A 674 37.84 -4.63 3.06
CA PRO A 674 38.14 -4.84 4.48
C PRO A 674 37.64 -6.17 5.05
N THR A 675 36.64 -6.81 4.40
CA THR A 675 36.18 -8.17 4.75
C THR A 675 37.32 -9.21 4.70
N ASN A 676 38.39 -8.95 3.95
CA ASN A 676 39.55 -9.82 3.78
C ASN A 676 39.16 -11.25 3.36
N TYR A 677 38.62 -11.36 2.14
CA TYR A 677 38.19 -12.64 1.57
C TYR A 677 39.31 -13.70 1.51
N ALA A 678 40.57 -13.29 1.38
CA ALA A 678 41.71 -14.20 1.43
C ALA A 678 41.81 -14.90 2.79
N ARG A 679 41.71 -14.14 3.89
CA ARG A 679 41.61 -14.69 5.26
C ARG A 679 40.33 -15.49 5.44
N TRP A 680 39.20 -15.02 4.91
CA TRP A 680 37.92 -15.73 5.03
C TRP A 680 37.98 -17.16 4.49
N ARG A 681 38.66 -17.40 3.36
CA ARG A 681 38.77 -18.74 2.73
C ARG A 681 39.23 -19.81 3.73
N THR A 682 40.21 -19.50 4.57
CA THR A 682 40.81 -20.45 5.52
C THR A 682 40.36 -20.26 6.96
N ALA A 683 39.64 -19.19 7.27
CA ALA A 683 39.17 -18.92 8.64
C ALA A 683 38.16 -19.97 9.12
N THR A 684 38.36 -20.44 10.35
CA THR A 684 37.45 -21.34 11.08
C THR A 684 36.80 -20.67 12.30
N THR A 685 37.37 -19.55 12.75
CA THR A 685 36.87 -18.73 13.86
C THR A 685 36.52 -17.31 13.38
N PRO A 686 35.55 -16.63 14.03
CA PRO A 686 35.27 -15.22 13.77
C PRO A 686 36.50 -14.35 13.95
N TYR A 687 36.63 -13.32 13.11
CA TYR A 687 37.76 -12.41 13.17
C TYR A 687 37.37 -10.95 12.96
N ARG A 688 38.04 -10.07 13.68
CA ARG A 688 37.87 -8.63 13.56
C ARG A 688 38.53 -8.08 12.30
N VAL A 689 37.90 -7.07 11.72
CA VAL A 689 38.43 -6.22 10.65
C VAL A 689 38.27 -4.76 11.04
N GLU A 690 39.11 -3.89 10.49
CA GLU A 690 39.01 -2.45 10.72
C GLU A 690 38.15 -1.81 9.63
N TRP A 691 37.47 -0.72 9.99
CA TRP A 691 36.73 0.08 9.02
C TRP A 691 37.71 0.81 8.08
N GLU A 692 37.34 0.89 6.80
CA GLU A 692 38.05 1.69 5.79
C GLU A 692 37.06 2.54 4.97
N ALA A 693 37.58 3.53 4.24
CA ALA A 693 36.76 4.40 3.39
C ALA A 693 35.94 3.58 2.39
N ASP A 694 34.68 4.00 2.20
CA ASP A 694 33.68 3.37 1.31
C ASP A 694 33.20 1.97 1.73
N PHE A 695 33.61 1.45 2.89
CA PHE A 695 33.21 0.11 3.36
C PHE A 695 31.70 -0.02 3.55
N GLU A 696 31.09 -1.04 2.90
CA GLU A 696 29.64 -1.29 2.92
C GLU A 696 29.29 -2.80 3.04
N PRO A 697 29.71 -3.49 4.13
CA PRO A 697 29.38 -4.89 4.36
C PRO A 697 27.89 -5.11 4.63
N TYR A 698 27.47 -6.37 4.53
CA TYR A 698 26.17 -6.83 5.03
C TYR A 698 26.33 -7.30 6.46
N VAL A 699 25.56 -6.72 7.39
CA VAL A 699 25.79 -6.88 8.83
C VAL A 699 24.57 -7.36 9.58
N VAL A 700 24.83 -8.19 10.59
CA VAL A 700 23.91 -8.46 11.69
C VAL A 700 24.32 -7.58 12.87
N VAL A 701 23.37 -6.80 13.37
CA VAL A 701 23.57 -5.86 14.48
C VAL A 701 22.38 -5.92 15.42
N ARG A 702 22.52 -5.39 16.63
CA ARG A 702 21.36 -5.17 17.53
C ARG A 702 20.34 -4.25 16.84
N SER A 703 19.06 -4.47 17.12
CA SER A 703 17.96 -3.72 16.48
C SER A 703 17.90 -2.24 16.89
N ASP A 704 18.57 -1.85 17.97
CA ASP A 704 18.74 -0.45 18.42
C ASP A 704 19.87 0.30 17.70
N CYS A 705 20.41 -0.25 16.61
CA CYS A 705 21.37 0.42 15.75
C CYS A 705 20.80 1.72 15.13
N PRO A 706 21.65 2.68 14.70
CA PRO A 706 21.19 3.90 14.05
C PRO A 706 20.34 3.63 12.81
N GLU A 707 19.38 4.52 12.56
CA GLU A 707 18.64 4.55 11.31
C GLU A 707 19.53 4.95 10.12
N TYR A 708 19.13 4.61 8.90
CA TYR A 708 19.80 5.08 7.70
C TYR A 708 19.52 6.58 7.46
N ASP A 709 20.56 7.36 7.13
CA ASP A 709 20.40 8.80 6.87
C ASP A 709 19.58 9.05 5.58
N ARG A 710 18.44 9.71 5.75
CA ARG A 710 17.46 9.97 4.69
C ARG A 710 17.91 11.00 3.64
N ARG A 711 19.05 11.67 3.81
CA ARG A 711 19.61 12.57 2.78
C ARG A 711 20.08 11.80 1.54
N PHE A 712 20.45 10.53 1.71
CA PHE A 712 20.88 9.66 0.62
C PHE A 712 19.68 8.91 0.04
N VAL A 713 19.11 9.49 -1.03
CA VAL A 713 18.06 8.87 -1.85
C VAL A 713 18.65 8.27 -3.13
N GLY A 714 17.94 7.33 -3.75
CA GLY A 714 18.38 6.67 -4.97
C GLY A 714 19.67 5.87 -4.80
N PHE A 715 20.61 6.06 -5.74
CA PHE A 715 21.88 5.33 -5.82
C PHE A 715 23.05 6.09 -5.19
N GLY A 716 23.87 5.36 -4.42
CA GLY A 716 25.15 5.84 -3.87
C GLY A 716 25.06 6.30 -2.40
N TRP A 717 26.16 6.08 -1.66
CA TRP A 717 26.36 6.51 -0.26
C TRP A 717 25.33 6.09 0.79
N ASN A 718 24.32 5.29 0.42
CA ASN A 718 23.27 4.85 1.32
C ASN A 718 23.76 3.93 2.45
N LYS A 719 24.35 2.76 2.14
CA LYS A 719 24.91 1.84 3.15
C LYS A 719 26.23 2.33 3.74
N VAL A 720 27.07 2.95 2.92
CA VAL A 720 28.36 3.51 3.36
C VAL A 720 28.17 4.48 4.54
N ALA A 721 27.18 5.38 4.45
CA ALA A 721 26.89 6.31 5.53
C ALA A 721 26.44 5.60 6.82
N HIS A 722 25.61 4.56 6.71
CA HIS A 722 25.14 3.77 7.86
C HIS A 722 26.29 3.02 8.54
N VAL A 723 27.15 2.36 7.77
CA VAL A 723 28.30 1.62 8.29
C VAL A 723 29.33 2.56 8.91
N MET A 724 29.55 3.74 8.31
CA MET A 724 30.36 4.80 8.91
C MET A 724 29.80 5.25 10.26
N GLU A 725 28.48 5.35 10.41
CA GLU A 725 27.87 5.70 11.70
C GLU A 725 28.00 4.58 12.75
N LEU A 726 27.90 3.31 12.35
CA LEU A 726 28.21 2.18 13.24
C LEU A 726 29.65 2.25 13.76
N ASP A 727 30.62 2.49 12.86
CA ASP A 727 32.03 2.65 13.23
C ASP A 727 32.25 3.86 14.17
N ALA A 728 31.58 4.99 13.91
CA ALA A 728 31.65 6.18 14.78
C ALA A 728 31.05 5.95 16.17
N GLN A 729 30.13 4.98 16.29
CA GLN A 729 29.55 4.50 17.54
C GLN A 729 30.37 3.38 18.20
N GLU A 730 31.59 3.13 17.70
CA GLU A 730 32.57 2.17 18.21
C GLU A 730 32.11 0.71 18.12
N TYR A 731 31.32 0.37 17.09
CA TYR A 731 30.99 -1.03 16.81
C TYR A 731 32.23 -1.79 16.33
N GLU A 732 32.44 -2.98 16.89
CA GLU A 732 33.45 -3.90 16.38
C GLU A 732 32.92 -4.68 15.17
N PHE A 733 33.62 -4.59 14.04
CA PHE A 733 33.28 -5.36 12.84
C PHE A 733 33.91 -6.75 12.89
N VAL A 734 33.07 -7.79 12.97
CA VAL A 734 33.50 -9.18 13.13
C VAL A 734 33.00 -10.02 11.97
N VAL A 735 33.90 -10.56 11.14
CA VAL A 735 33.55 -11.40 10.01
C VAL A 735 33.24 -12.83 10.47
N LEU A 736 32.09 -13.34 10.02
CA LEU A 736 31.67 -14.70 10.29
C LEU A 736 32.33 -15.70 9.31
N PRO A 737 33.07 -16.71 9.79
CA PRO A 737 33.91 -17.57 8.94
C PRO A 737 33.09 -18.58 8.13
N ASN A 738 31.89 -18.95 8.59
CA ASN A 738 31.05 -19.97 7.95
C ASN A 738 29.70 -19.43 7.48
N ALA A 739 29.53 -18.10 7.42
CA ALA A 739 28.39 -17.46 6.79
C ALA A 739 28.76 -16.99 5.38
N PHE A 740 27.78 -17.01 4.48
CA PHE A 740 27.87 -16.30 3.20
C PHE A 740 26.48 -16.02 2.64
N MET A 741 26.43 -15.08 1.69
CA MET A 741 25.26 -14.81 0.87
C MET A 741 25.68 -14.48 -0.57
N ILE A 742 24.78 -14.70 -1.52
CA ILE A 742 25.08 -14.57 -2.95
C ILE A 742 24.10 -13.59 -3.60
N HIS A 743 24.65 -12.55 -4.21
CA HIS A 743 23.96 -11.62 -5.07
C HIS A 743 23.58 -12.27 -6.39
N MET A 744 22.31 -12.14 -6.76
CA MET A 744 21.76 -12.64 -8.01
C MET A 744 21.73 -11.54 -9.09
N PRO A 745 22.01 -11.88 -10.36
CA PRO A 745 22.06 -10.90 -11.44
C PRO A 745 20.67 -10.32 -11.69
N HIS A 746 20.61 -9.00 -11.83
CA HIS A 746 19.37 -8.25 -12.04
C HIS A 746 19.58 -7.05 -12.95
N ALA A 747 18.48 -6.53 -13.52
CA ALA A 747 18.52 -5.33 -14.36
C ALA A 747 18.97 -4.09 -13.55
N PRO A 748 19.71 -3.14 -14.15
CA PRO A 748 20.08 -1.89 -13.48
C PRO A 748 18.84 -1.04 -13.15
N SER A 749 18.86 -0.35 -12.01
CA SER A 749 17.78 0.58 -11.62
C SER A 749 17.81 1.88 -12.43
N PHE A 750 16.72 2.65 -12.38
CA PHE A 750 16.70 3.98 -12.97
C PHE A 750 17.68 4.94 -12.29
N ASP A 751 17.86 4.84 -10.98
CA ASP A 751 18.75 5.74 -10.24
C ASP A 751 20.24 5.50 -10.53
N ILE A 752 20.66 4.25 -10.79
CA ILE A 752 22.03 4.01 -11.26
C ILE A 752 22.24 4.58 -12.67
N ALA A 753 21.22 4.56 -13.53
CA ALA A 753 21.28 5.19 -14.84
C ALA A 753 21.40 6.73 -14.70
N LYS A 754 20.61 7.36 -13.83
CA LYS A 754 20.70 8.79 -13.49
C LYS A 754 22.08 9.16 -12.94
N PHE A 755 22.61 8.37 -12.00
CA PHE A 755 23.95 8.59 -11.43
C PHE A 755 25.04 8.57 -12.52
N ARG A 756 24.94 7.67 -13.50
CA ARG A 756 25.90 7.56 -14.61
C ARG A 756 25.77 8.71 -15.62
N SER A 757 24.56 9.15 -15.93
CA SER A 757 24.33 10.18 -16.95
C SER A 757 24.42 11.62 -16.42
N SER A 758 24.05 11.87 -15.16
CA SER A 758 23.94 13.23 -14.61
C SER A 758 25.17 13.66 -13.82
N GLN A 759 25.86 14.69 -14.29
CA GLN A 759 26.94 15.34 -13.53
C GLN A 759 26.42 16.03 -12.26
N GLN A 760 25.23 16.65 -12.33
CA GLN A 760 24.59 17.29 -11.19
C GLN A 760 24.31 16.30 -10.06
N TYR A 761 23.81 15.10 -10.39
CA TYR A 761 23.58 14.04 -9.39
C TYR A 761 24.88 13.71 -8.64
N ARG A 762 26.00 13.53 -9.36
CA ARG A 762 27.30 13.19 -8.75
C ARG A 762 27.85 14.33 -7.90
N ALA A 763 27.74 15.57 -8.37
CA ALA A 763 28.15 16.75 -7.63
C ALA A 763 27.33 16.92 -6.34
N CYS A 764 26.01 16.71 -6.42
CA CYS A 764 25.16 16.75 -5.24
C CYS A 764 25.51 15.62 -4.25
N LEU A 765 25.68 14.39 -4.71
CA LEU A 765 26.06 13.27 -3.84
C LEU A 765 27.36 13.55 -3.08
N LYS A 766 28.35 14.18 -3.74
CA LYS A 766 29.59 14.62 -3.10
C LYS A 766 29.33 15.68 -2.02
N THR A 767 28.49 16.68 -2.33
CA THR A 767 28.11 17.72 -1.36
C THR A 767 27.43 17.13 -0.12
N LEU A 768 26.45 16.23 -0.32
CA LEU A 768 25.73 15.56 0.76
C LEU A 768 26.64 14.66 1.61
N LYS A 769 27.64 14.02 0.98
CA LYS A 769 28.70 13.26 1.66
C LYS A 769 29.49 14.18 2.60
N GLU A 770 29.98 15.31 2.10
CA GLU A 770 30.77 16.26 2.88
C GLU A 770 29.95 16.80 4.07
N GLU A 771 28.69 17.17 3.84
CA GLU A 771 27.75 17.58 4.90
C GLU A 771 27.56 16.48 5.95
N PHE A 772 27.36 15.22 5.54
CA PHE A 772 27.20 14.09 6.45
C PHE A 772 28.43 13.89 7.33
N GLN A 773 29.64 13.93 6.75
CA GLN A 773 30.88 13.78 7.50
C GLN A 773 31.11 14.92 8.50
N GLN A 774 30.73 16.14 8.15
CA GLN A 774 30.75 17.27 9.08
C GLN A 774 29.77 17.06 10.24
N ASP A 775 28.55 16.59 9.97
CA ASP A 775 27.56 16.26 11.00
C ASP A 775 28.05 15.14 11.92
N MET A 776 28.67 14.10 11.34
CA MET A 776 29.31 13.01 12.09
C MET A 776 30.40 13.54 13.02
N SER A 777 31.25 14.45 12.53
CA SER A 777 32.30 15.09 13.33
C SER A 777 31.73 15.91 14.48
N ARG A 778 30.61 16.61 14.27
CA ARG A 778 29.90 17.36 15.32
C ARG A 778 29.26 16.42 16.35
N LYS A 779 28.69 15.30 15.91
CA LYS A 779 27.93 14.35 16.74
C LYS A 779 28.83 13.44 17.57
N TYR A 780 29.94 12.97 17.00
CA TYR A 780 30.82 11.95 17.62
C TYR A 780 32.23 12.45 17.94
N GLY A 781 32.56 13.71 17.60
CA GLY A 781 33.83 14.32 17.96
C GLY A 781 35.04 13.58 17.40
N TYR A 782 36.00 13.26 18.27
CA TYR A 782 37.29 12.66 17.89
C TYR A 782 37.14 11.34 17.12
N ALA A 783 36.16 10.49 17.48
CA ALA A 783 35.91 9.22 16.81
C ALA A 783 35.61 9.38 15.31
N ALA A 784 35.05 10.53 14.91
CA ALA A 784 34.68 10.83 13.53
C ALA A 784 35.72 11.64 12.73
N LEU A 785 36.78 12.16 13.38
CA LEU A 785 37.81 12.95 12.68
C LEU A 785 38.54 12.15 11.59
N LYS A 786 38.65 10.83 11.76
CA LYS A 786 39.28 9.93 10.78
C LYS A 786 38.59 9.95 9.41
N TYR A 787 37.31 10.29 9.35
CA TYR A 787 36.54 10.35 8.10
C TYR A 787 36.87 11.57 7.24
N LEU A 788 37.26 12.69 7.85
CA LEU A 788 37.66 13.91 7.14
C LEU A 788 39.04 13.78 6.49
N THR A 789 39.92 12.97 7.10
CA THR A 789 41.27 12.70 6.59
C THR A 789 41.32 11.61 5.53
N ALA A 790 40.39 10.65 5.58
CA ALA A 790 40.35 9.52 4.65
C ALA A 790 40.17 9.96 3.18
N GLU A 791 39.54 11.11 2.94
CA GLU A 791 39.30 11.65 1.59
C GLU A 791 40.50 12.43 1.02
N LYS A 792 41.37 12.99 1.87
CA LYS A 792 42.59 13.69 1.40
C LYS A 792 43.66 12.73 0.86
N ASN A 793 43.56 11.45 1.21
CA ASN A 793 44.50 10.40 0.81
C ASN A 793 43.92 9.44 -0.27
N SER A 794 42.74 9.76 -0.81
CA SER A 794 42.03 8.99 -1.86
C SER A 794 41.89 9.81 -3.13
#